data_AF-W5YTJ5-F1
#
_entry.id   AF-W5YTJ5-F1
#
_cell.length_a   1.000
_cell.length_b   1.000
_cell.length_c   1.000
_cell.angle_alpha   90.00
_cell.angle_beta   90.00
_cell.angle_gamma   90.00
#
_symmetry.space_group_name_H-M   'P 1'
#
loop_
_entity.id
_entity.type
_entity.pdbx_description
1 polymer ?
#
loop_
_entity_poly.entity_id
_entity_poly.type
_entity_poly.pdbx_seq_one_letter_code
_entity_poly.pdbx_strand_id
1 'polypeptide(L)'
;MDLVPVWDLKAYHLPRIESPFIATNRARRLIQDDGSVRARMELAFGPQTRSGHDLTETVCRAVSDNRLMLVYTGSGRPLSPVVSWLPDDSLPAGGRWRLRSGGMNLPYAIQKGVAELNACDITPEQLRQYHPQGIGGLGVGLFSANYRQWRRSERESQDGAEDHRLSLPLGAAALVAPLNVSAAKAAEDAFADPPKVHLEVGIFTDGTMNNAANARSFAEQLERDCLIPYENDEISREECEWRIRLMMGDSYANGLSNVAKLWDLYVEDRNELDDAVRYRRKLYAPGVGTKTGGDDVLYGAITGMGEAGVVQQVKGVFVDLAREAKEILQTLSVEQRNRPFERLTLDLFGFSRGASAARHAVHEISKGESGLLAKTLFENGISWPKHIEIRFVGLFDSVAAIVNPAAGDLSAHNDRNHPVRLYLDSDKVDRAVHLTAAHEHRKNFALNSLRSRDGSLPANFREINLPGVHSDIGGGYSDNQSEEVLLSPILHVPRNRLRWPKKTMQWDDLEFQRKQIVAEGWVGPHNLPVQRSDHAQNGPSDPGSGEPARLEIVSRRYDHPAPDGRVDLVLRMQRQVRGEYSRVAMRLMHHFAREAKVPFNAVEAKKSDNALPEELEPIFSELIDQVCVGNDSPSLAQKDLNLLLQRYIHHSSHYNSVTTQIAGESVTIEGVYPNSPAPSGERLVYPQMEGE
;
A
#
# COMPACT_ATOMS: atom_id res chain seq x y z
N MET A 1 36.20 11.76 1.83
CA MET A 1 35.59 10.85 0.83
C MET A 1 34.66 9.95 1.59
N ASP A 2 33.54 9.56 0.99
CA ASP A 2 32.57 8.68 1.62
C ASP A 2 31.98 7.70 0.59
N LEU A 3 31.40 6.60 1.08
CA LEU A 3 30.65 5.63 0.31
C LEU A 3 29.17 5.80 0.64
N VAL A 4 28.42 6.36 -0.30
CA VAL A 4 27.01 6.70 -0.09
C VAL A 4 26.15 5.81 -0.96
N PRO A 5 25.14 5.12 -0.39
CA PRO A 5 24.16 4.39 -1.17
C PRO A 5 23.42 5.29 -2.15
N VAL A 6 23.04 4.75 -3.30
CA VAL A 6 22.38 5.55 -4.36
C VAL A 6 21.13 6.26 -3.87
N TRP A 7 20.33 5.62 -3.02
CA TRP A 7 19.10 6.19 -2.46
C TRP A 7 19.36 7.30 -1.43
N ASP A 8 20.55 7.34 -0.82
CA ASP A 8 20.95 8.38 0.14
C ASP A 8 21.67 9.56 -0.52
N LEU A 9 21.83 9.54 -1.85
CA LEU A 9 22.43 10.65 -2.58
C LEU A 9 21.59 11.92 -2.42
N LYS A 10 22.29 13.02 -2.10
CA LYS A 10 21.75 14.37 -2.04
C LYS A 10 22.22 15.16 -3.25
N ALA A 11 21.53 16.23 -3.60
CA ALA A 11 21.90 17.07 -4.74
C ALA A 11 23.36 17.55 -4.65
N TYR A 12 23.83 17.85 -3.43
CA TYR A 12 25.23 18.17 -3.16
C TYR A 12 26.24 17.08 -3.59
N HIS A 13 25.84 15.81 -3.55
CA HIS A 13 26.70 14.68 -3.89
C HIS A 13 26.92 14.56 -5.40
N LEU A 14 25.92 14.88 -6.24
CA LEU A 14 25.96 14.65 -7.70
C LEU A 14 27.25 15.12 -8.39
N PRO A 15 27.70 16.39 -8.26
CA PRO A 15 28.94 16.85 -8.90
C PRO A 15 30.22 16.29 -8.27
N ARG A 16 30.10 15.52 -7.18
CA ARG A 16 31.21 14.98 -6.39
C ARG A 16 31.32 13.45 -6.49
N ILE A 17 30.51 12.82 -7.35
CA ILE A 17 30.56 11.38 -7.62
C ILE A 17 31.76 11.08 -8.53
N GLU A 18 32.60 10.15 -8.08
CA GLU A 18 33.70 9.62 -8.88
C GLU A 18 33.20 8.57 -9.90
N SER A 19 33.87 8.48 -11.05
CA SER A 19 33.56 7.42 -12.02
C SER A 19 33.76 6.01 -11.44
N PRO A 20 32.91 5.02 -11.78
CA PRO A 20 33.02 3.66 -11.28
C PRO A 20 34.41 3.02 -11.47
N PHE A 21 35.08 3.34 -12.58
CA PHE A 21 36.43 2.85 -12.90
C PHE A 21 37.49 3.28 -11.87
N ILE A 22 37.38 4.50 -11.32
CA ILE A 22 38.30 5.02 -10.29
C ILE A 22 37.76 4.70 -8.89
N ALA A 23 36.44 4.62 -8.73
CA ALA A 23 35.77 4.45 -7.45
C ALA A 23 36.16 3.14 -6.75
N THR A 24 36.20 2.00 -7.45
CA THR A 24 36.45 0.68 -6.84
C THR A 24 37.82 0.60 -6.16
N ASN A 25 38.88 1.08 -6.82
CA ASN A 25 40.24 1.07 -6.26
C ASN A 25 40.40 2.03 -5.08
N ARG A 26 39.68 3.15 -5.07
CA ARG A 26 39.68 4.12 -3.97
C ARG A 26 38.82 3.65 -2.79
N ALA A 27 37.69 3.02 -3.05
CA ALA A 27 36.83 2.41 -2.03
C ALA A 27 37.58 1.35 -1.23
N ARG A 28 38.38 0.50 -1.90
CA ARG A 28 39.25 -0.49 -1.25
C ARG A 28 40.17 0.14 -0.21
N ARG A 29 40.89 1.21 -0.59
CA ARG A 29 41.78 1.93 0.35
C ARG A 29 41.01 2.65 1.44
N LEU A 30 39.87 3.26 1.10
CA LEU A 30 39.05 4.00 2.07
C LEU A 30 38.56 3.10 3.22
N ILE A 31 38.20 1.85 2.94
CA ILE A 31 37.80 0.87 3.97
C ILE A 31 38.99 0.41 4.82
N GLN A 32 40.18 0.32 4.21
CA GLN A 32 41.40 -0.10 4.90
C GLN A 32 41.95 1.00 5.81
N ASP A 33 41.86 2.25 5.38
CA ASP A 33 42.52 3.38 6.01
C ASP A 33 41.60 4.20 6.93
N ASP A 34 40.27 4.16 6.73
CA ASP A 34 39.28 4.92 7.50
C ASP A 34 38.37 4.00 8.34
N GLY A 35 38.69 3.91 9.63
CA GLY A 35 37.94 3.08 10.60
C GLY A 35 36.47 3.49 10.78
N SER A 36 36.11 4.75 10.53
CA SER A 36 34.74 5.25 10.64
C SER A 36 33.89 4.80 9.44
N VAL A 37 34.44 4.91 8.23
CA VAL A 37 33.80 4.38 7.02
C VAL A 37 33.66 2.86 7.12
N ARG A 38 34.71 2.17 7.59
CA ARG A 38 34.68 0.72 7.80
C ARG A 38 33.57 0.29 8.77
N ALA A 39 33.47 0.92 9.94
CA ALA A 39 32.44 0.58 10.93
C ALA A 39 31.01 0.77 10.38
N ARG A 40 30.78 1.85 9.60
CA ARG A 40 29.48 2.05 8.93
C ARG A 40 29.19 1.00 7.87
N MET A 41 30.19 0.58 7.09
CA MET A 41 30.03 -0.50 6.11
C MET A 41 29.85 -1.86 6.78
N GLU A 42 30.47 -2.12 7.94
CA GLU A 42 30.23 -3.32 8.74
C GLU A 42 28.81 -3.35 9.30
N LEU A 43 28.25 -2.21 9.71
CA LEU A 43 26.85 -2.12 10.10
C LEU A 43 25.92 -2.37 8.90
N ALA A 44 26.25 -1.83 7.74
CA ALA A 44 25.44 -1.92 6.52
C ALA A 44 25.48 -3.31 5.85
N PHE A 45 26.61 -4.02 5.91
CA PHE A 45 26.84 -5.30 5.21
C PHE A 45 27.15 -6.49 6.14
N GLY A 46 27.23 -6.29 7.45
CA GLY A 46 27.68 -7.27 8.45
C GLY A 46 26.94 -8.62 8.53
N PRO A 47 25.64 -8.74 8.18
CA PRO A 47 24.99 -10.05 8.11
C PRO A 47 25.56 -10.94 6.98
N GLN A 48 26.08 -10.33 5.90
CA GLN A 48 26.56 -11.04 4.71
C GLN A 48 28.04 -11.47 4.80
N THR A 49 28.80 -10.94 5.76
CA THR A 49 30.23 -11.25 5.97
C THR A 49 30.47 -12.39 6.97
N ARG A 50 29.43 -12.81 7.73
CA ARG A 50 29.50 -13.95 8.67
C ARG A 50 29.69 -15.31 8.01
N SER A 51 29.58 -15.38 6.68
CA SER A 51 29.84 -16.57 5.84
C SER A 51 31.30 -16.69 5.35
N GLY A 52 32.21 -15.84 5.83
CA GLY A 52 33.65 -15.90 5.49
C GLY A 52 34.07 -15.05 4.28
N HIS A 53 33.22 -14.13 3.81
CA HIS A 53 33.55 -13.18 2.75
C HIS A 53 34.20 -11.89 3.31
N ASP A 54 35.29 -11.44 2.66
CA ASP A 54 35.97 -10.18 2.98
C ASP A 54 35.03 -8.98 2.75
N LEU A 55 34.83 -8.17 3.79
CA LEU A 55 34.05 -6.91 3.75
C LEU A 55 34.53 -6.01 2.62
N THR A 56 35.85 -5.94 2.43
CA THR A 56 36.49 -5.10 1.41
C THR A 56 36.01 -5.51 0.01
N GLU A 57 35.91 -6.81 -0.25
CA GLU A 57 35.47 -7.35 -1.53
C GLU A 57 33.97 -7.13 -1.74
N THR A 58 33.18 -7.27 -0.68
CA THR A 58 31.72 -7.03 -0.70
C THR A 58 31.40 -5.58 -1.07
N VAL A 59 32.12 -4.63 -0.45
CA VAL A 59 31.93 -3.21 -0.75
C VAL A 59 32.49 -2.84 -2.13
N CYS A 60 33.63 -3.41 -2.55
CA CYS A 60 34.15 -3.21 -3.91
C CYS A 60 33.16 -3.71 -4.98
N ARG A 61 32.50 -4.85 -4.75
CA ARG A 61 31.44 -5.36 -5.61
C ARG A 61 30.24 -4.41 -5.62
N ALA A 62 29.78 -3.95 -4.45
CA ALA A 62 28.68 -2.98 -4.37
C ALA A 62 28.97 -1.64 -5.08
N VAL A 63 30.23 -1.18 -5.09
CA VAL A 63 30.66 -0.01 -5.87
C VAL A 63 30.69 -0.31 -7.37
N SER A 64 31.16 -1.50 -7.76
CA SER A 64 31.21 -1.94 -9.16
C SER A 64 29.81 -2.14 -9.76
N ASP A 65 28.87 -2.62 -8.95
CA ASP A 65 27.46 -2.82 -9.30
C ASP A 65 26.64 -1.52 -9.19
N ASN A 66 27.30 -0.37 -8.95
CA ASN A 66 26.67 0.94 -8.81
C ASN A 66 25.60 1.02 -7.69
N ARG A 67 25.69 0.18 -6.65
CA ARG A 67 24.83 0.26 -5.44
C ARG A 67 25.37 1.26 -4.42
N LEU A 68 26.68 1.45 -4.39
CA LEU A 68 27.38 2.46 -3.60
C LEU A 68 28.13 3.41 -4.53
N MET A 69 28.05 4.70 -4.23
CA MET A 69 28.82 5.73 -4.93
C MET A 69 29.95 6.24 -4.07
N LEU A 70 31.15 6.30 -4.63
CA LEU A 70 32.24 7.02 -4.01
C LEU A 70 32.04 8.52 -4.24
N VAL A 71 31.83 9.24 -3.16
CA VAL A 71 31.60 10.69 -3.17
C VAL A 71 32.71 11.42 -2.45
N TYR A 72 33.10 12.58 -2.96
CA TYR A 72 34.01 13.47 -2.25
C TYR A 72 33.21 14.34 -1.29
N THR A 73 33.64 14.38 -0.05
CA THR A 73 33.08 15.22 1.02
C THR A 73 34.10 16.33 1.33
N GLY A 74 33.63 17.57 1.54
CA GLY A 74 34.50 18.72 1.81
C GLY A 74 35.12 19.37 0.56
N SER A 75 36.40 19.75 0.63
CA SER A 75 37.11 20.48 -0.43
C SER A 75 37.71 19.58 -1.54
N GLY A 76 37.68 18.26 -1.35
CA GLY A 76 38.15 17.30 -2.35
C GLY A 76 37.28 17.28 -3.61
N ARG A 77 37.88 17.01 -4.77
CA ARG A 77 37.19 16.89 -6.06
C ARG A 77 37.45 15.53 -6.70
N PRO A 78 36.47 14.95 -7.42
CA PRO A 78 36.66 13.74 -8.20
C PRO A 78 37.68 13.95 -9.32
N LEU A 79 38.44 12.90 -9.63
CA LEU A 79 39.38 12.88 -10.73
C LEU A 79 38.66 12.79 -12.08
N SER A 80 37.62 11.98 -12.15
CA SER A 80 36.77 11.79 -13.31
C SER A 80 35.30 11.87 -12.87
N PRO A 81 34.74 13.07 -12.73
CA PRO A 81 33.37 13.26 -12.26
C PRO A 81 32.36 12.62 -13.22
N VAL A 82 31.40 11.90 -12.65
CA VAL A 82 30.25 11.36 -13.39
C VAL A 82 29.33 12.48 -13.88
N VAL A 83 29.15 13.50 -13.06
CA VAL A 83 28.31 14.68 -13.34
C VAL A 83 29.19 15.91 -13.43
N SER A 84 29.10 16.65 -14.54
CA SER A 84 29.85 17.90 -14.73
C SER A 84 28.97 19.01 -15.26
N TRP A 85 29.24 20.24 -14.81
CA TRP A 85 28.62 21.44 -15.35
C TRP A 85 29.25 21.79 -16.70
N LEU A 86 28.41 22.07 -17.70
CA LEU A 86 28.82 22.62 -18.98
C LEU A 86 28.31 24.07 -19.05
N PRO A 87 29.20 25.08 -19.00
CA PRO A 87 28.83 26.47 -19.20
C PRO A 87 28.19 26.68 -20.57
N ASP A 88 27.11 27.44 -20.61
CA ASP A 88 26.38 27.82 -21.82
C ASP A 88 25.65 29.14 -21.53
N ASP A 89 26.25 30.24 -21.96
CA ASP A 89 25.77 31.60 -21.68
C ASP A 89 24.43 31.92 -22.37
N SER A 90 23.95 31.02 -23.25
CA SER A 90 22.62 31.13 -23.87
C SER A 90 21.48 30.63 -22.97
N LEU A 91 21.79 29.90 -21.89
CA LEU A 91 20.81 29.36 -20.96
C LEU A 91 20.61 30.28 -19.74
N PRO A 92 19.38 30.40 -19.19
CA PRO A 92 19.10 31.26 -18.03
C PRO A 92 19.98 31.00 -16.80
N ALA A 93 20.40 29.75 -16.60
CA ALA A 93 21.26 29.33 -15.51
C ALA A 93 22.79 29.47 -15.80
N GLY A 94 23.17 29.97 -16.99
CA GLY A 94 24.57 30.07 -17.43
C GLY A 94 25.25 28.74 -17.79
N GLY A 95 24.46 27.68 -17.97
CA GLY A 95 24.95 26.34 -18.32
C GLY A 95 23.96 25.22 -17.97
N ARG A 96 24.42 23.97 -18.11
CA ARG A 96 23.65 22.78 -17.72
C ARG A 96 24.53 21.67 -17.16
N TRP A 97 23.98 20.87 -16.26
CA TRP A 97 24.56 19.61 -15.82
C TRP A 97 24.51 18.57 -16.92
N ARG A 98 25.61 17.85 -17.14
CA ARG A 98 25.68 16.71 -18.05
C ARG A 98 26.36 15.52 -17.38
N LEU A 99 25.88 14.34 -17.73
CA LEU A 99 26.57 13.08 -17.48
C LEU A 99 27.73 12.96 -18.45
N ARG A 100 28.93 12.62 -17.96
CA ARG A 100 30.08 12.36 -18.84
C ARG A 100 29.98 10.95 -19.42
N SER A 101 29.92 10.85 -20.75
CA SER A 101 29.73 9.60 -21.49
C SER A 101 31.00 8.74 -21.43
N GLY A 102 30.94 7.71 -20.59
CA GLY A 102 31.95 6.65 -20.49
C GLY A 102 31.51 5.45 -19.63
N GLY A 103 30.25 5.36 -19.21
CA GLY A 103 29.76 4.30 -18.32
C GLY A 103 28.37 3.82 -18.73
N MET A 104 28.31 2.69 -19.44
CA MET A 104 27.09 1.87 -19.47
C MET A 104 26.73 1.51 -18.01
N ASN A 105 25.45 1.63 -17.65
CA ASN A 105 24.84 1.27 -16.35
C ASN A 105 24.93 2.26 -15.17
N LEU A 106 24.87 3.58 -15.38
CA LEU A 106 24.64 4.52 -14.24
C LEU A 106 23.22 4.37 -13.67
N PRO A 107 23.04 4.40 -12.33
CA PRO A 107 21.71 4.28 -11.73
C PRO A 107 20.75 5.36 -12.18
N TYR A 108 19.49 4.97 -12.40
CA TYR A 108 18.43 5.87 -12.85
C TYR A 108 18.29 7.11 -11.96
N ALA A 109 18.47 6.97 -10.64
CA ALA A 109 18.41 8.09 -9.70
C ALA A 109 19.40 9.23 -10.05
N ILE A 110 20.62 8.91 -10.49
CA ILE A 110 21.61 9.94 -10.88
C ILE A 110 21.19 10.60 -12.19
N GLN A 111 20.68 9.82 -13.15
CA GLN A 111 20.22 10.34 -14.44
C GLN A 111 19.03 11.29 -14.27
N LYS A 112 18.02 10.83 -13.53
CA LYS A 112 16.85 11.62 -13.14
C LYS A 112 17.27 12.87 -12.35
N GLY A 113 18.15 12.71 -11.37
CA GLY A 113 18.68 13.83 -10.57
C GLY A 113 19.31 14.93 -11.42
N VAL A 114 20.14 14.57 -12.40
CA VAL A 114 20.75 15.54 -13.33
C VAL A 114 19.69 16.22 -14.20
N ALA A 115 18.70 15.47 -14.70
CA ALA A 115 17.59 16.03 -15.45
C ALA A 115 16.77 17.02 -14.60
N GLU A 116 16.49 16.68 -13.34
CA GLU A 116 15.72 17.52 -12.41
C GLU A 116 16.50 18.77 -11.96
N LEU A 117 17.83 18.68 -11.78
CA LEU A 117 18.67 19.86 -11.54
C LEU A 117 18.58 20.85 -12.70
N ASN A 118 18.64 20.35 -13.93
CA ASN A 118 18.51 21.19 -15.13
C ASN A 118 17.10 21.78 -15.26
N ALA A 119 16.06 20.98 -15.02
CA ALA A 119 14.67 21.45 -15.08
C ALA A 119 14.33 22.50 -14.01
N CYS A 120 15.10 22.53 -12.92
CA CYS A 120 14.95 23.50 -11.84
C CYS A 120 15.99 24.64 -11.90
N ASP A 121 16.74 24.76 -13.00
CA ASP A 121 17.79 25.79 -13.21
C ASP A 121 18.83 25.87 -12.07
N ILE A 122 19.20 24.72 -11.49
CA ILE A 122 20.11 24.69 -10.35
C ILE A 122 21.55 24.86 -10.79
N THR A 123 22.25 25.84 -10.23
CA THR A 123 23.64 26.17 -10.57
C THR A 123 24.66 25.48 -9.65
N PRO A 124 25.93 25.33 -10.09
CA PRO A 124 27.01 24.83 -9.24
C PRO A 124 27.21 25.62 -7.94
N GLU A 125 26.95 26.93 -7.96
CA GLU A 125 26.99 27.82 -6.81
C GLU A 125 26.03 27.36 -5.70
N GLN A 126 24.81 26.96 -6.07
CA GLN A 126 23.78 26.49 -5.14
C GLN A 126 24.11 25.13 -4.51
N LEU A 127 25.03 24.37 -5.12
CA LEU A 127 25.50 23.06 -4.63
C LEU A 127 26.93 23.12 -4.07
N ARG A 128 27.50 24.32 -3.91
CA ARG A 128 28.90 24.54 -3.53
C ARG A 128 29.20 24.14 -2.09
N GLN A 129 28.27 24.39 -1.17
CA GLN A 129 28.38 24.01 0.24
C GLN A 129 27.21 23.10 0.65
N TYR A 130 27.50 22.14 1.52
CA TYR A 130 26.45 21.28 2.07
C TYR A 130 25.74 22.01 3.19
N HIS A 131 24.44 22.25 3.02
CA HIS A 131 23.56 22.73 4.07
C HIS A 131 22.39 21.76 4.21
N PRO A 132 22.14 21.15 5.39
CA PRO A 132 21.10 20.13 5.55
C PRO A 132 19.69 20.61 5.15
N GLN A 133 19.40 21.90 5.34
CA GLN A 133 18.13 22.54 4.98
C GLN A 133 18.20 23.33 3.67
N GLY A 134 19.35 23.32 2.98
CA GLY A 134 19.53 24.00 1.69
C GLY A 134 19.27 23.06 0.51
N ILE A 135 19.28 23.63 -0.71
CA ILE A 135 19.08 22.89 -1.97
C ILE A 135 20.00 21.67 -2.07
N GLY A 136 21.25 21.78 -1.60
CA GLY A 136 22.22 20.69 -1.59
C GLY A 136 21.85 19.49 -0.69
N GLY A 137 21.03 19.70 0.34
CA GLY A 137 20.54 18.65 1.25
C GLY A 137 19.34 17.85 0.72
N LEU A 138 18.75 18.29 -0.39
CA LEU A 138 17.59 17.63 -1.00
C LEU A 138 17.99 16.29 -1.62
N GLY A 139 17.14 15.27 -1.41
CA GLY A 139 17.37 13.92 -1.94
C GLY A 139 17.25 13.86 -3.46
N VAL A 140 18.13 13.09 -4.11
CA VAL A 140 18.23 12.99 -5.56
C VAL A 140 17.04 12.25 -6.21
N GLY A 141 16.44 11.27 -5.53
CA GLY A 141 15.33 10.49 -6.08
C GLY A 141 14.00 11.24 -6.24
N LEU A 142 13.82 12.34 -5.50
CA LEU A 142 12.63 13.17 -5.44
C LEU A 142 12.99 14.67 -5.44
N PHE A 143 14.05 15.06 -6.17
CA PHE A 143 14.62 16.40 -6.06
C PHE A 143 13.60 17.47 -6.45
N SER A 144 12.86 17.28 -7.53
CA SER A 144 11.84 18.23 -8.01
C SER A 144 10.70 18.49 -7.00
N ALA A 145 10.18 17.44 -6.36
CA ALA A 145 9.16 17.54 -5.32
C ALA A 145 9.69 18.25 -4.06
N ASN A 146 10.86 17.82 -3.59
CA ASN A 146 11.54 18.41 -2.44
C ASN A 146 11.90 19.88 -2.69
N TYR A 147 12.29 20.23 -3.91
CA TYR A 147 12.63 21.59 -4.30
C TYR A 147 11.41 22.51 -4.34
N ARG A 148 10.25 22.02 -4.81
CA ARG A 148 8.97 22.77 -4.75
C ARG A 148 8.53 23.03 -3.32
N GLN A 149 8.68 22.04 -2.43
CA GLN A 149 8.37 22.19 -1.01
C GLN A 149 9.32 23.18 -0.34
N TRP A 150 10.63 23.04 -0.60
CA TRP A 150 11.64 23.98 -0.11
C TRP A 150 11.39 25.42 -0.56
N ARG A 151 10.98 25.64 -1.82
CA ARG A 151 10.60 26.97 -2.32
C ARG A 151 9.35 27.55 -1.65
N ARG A 152 8.39 26.70 -1.22
CA ARG A 152 7.22 27.18 -0.46
C ARG A 152 7.64 27.60 0.94
N SER A 153 8.44 26.79 1.64
CA SER A 153 8.92 27.14 2.98
C SER A 153 9.80 28.38 3.01
N GLU A 154 10.59 28.62 1.96
CA GLU A 154 11.38 29.86 1.81
C GLU A 154 10.51 31.09 1.54
N ARG A 155 9.40 30.94 0.80
CA ARG A 155 8.46 32.05 0.58
C ARG A 155 7.67 32.36 1.85
N GLU A 156 7.23 31.34 2.56
CA GLU A 156 6.54 31.48 3.85
C GLU A 156 7.45 32.11 4.93
N SER A 157 8.75 31.82 4.91
CA SER A 157 9.72 32.46 5.82
C SER A 157 10.06 33.91 5.45
N GLN A 158 9.97 34.27 4.16
CA GLN A 158 10.16 35.65 3.67
C GLN A 158 8.90 36.52 3.86
N ASP A 159 7.71 35.99 3.59
CA ASP A 159 6.43 36.70 3.78
C ASP A 159 6.12 36.94 5.27
N GLY A 160 6.58 36.07 6.17
CA GLY A 160 6.48 36.28 7.62
C GLY A 160 7.40 37.37 8.19
N ALA A 161 8.36 37.88 7.39
CA ALA A 161 9.30 38.92 7.82
C ALA A 161 8.89 40.34 7.40
N GLU A 162 7.96 40.50 6.45
CA GLU A 162 7.49 41.82 6.01
C GLU A 162 6.32 42.39 6.85
N ASP A 163 5.64 41.58 7.66
CA ASP A 163 4.43 41.99 8.42
C ASP A 163 4.71 42.62 9.81
N HIS A 164 5.95 43.09 10.04
CA HIS A 164 6.38 43.75 11.28
C HIS A 164 6.99 45.15 11.08
N ARG A 165 6.48 45.91 10.11
CA ARG A 165 6.76 47.35 10.00
C ARG A 165 5.50 48.16 9.68
N LEU A 166 4.64 48.34 10.67
CA LEU A 166 3.68 49.45 10.66
C LEU A 166 3.95 50.42 11.81
N SER A 167 4.17 51.65 11.39
CA SER A 167 4.59 52.85 12.08
C SER A 167 3.62 53.33 13.17
N LEU A 168 4.17 53.70 14.32
CA LEU A 168 3.55 54.63 15.26
C LEU A 168 3.48 56.04 14.65
N PRO A 169 2.42 56.83 14.93
CA PRO A 169 2.54 58.27 15.01
C PRO A 169 2.52 58.75 16.47
N LEU A 170 3.49 59.61 16.79
CA LEU A 170 3.57 60.40 18.01
C LEU A 170 2.56 61.57 17.99
N GLY A 171 1.88 61.76 19.12
CA GLY A 171 1.71 63.08 19.74
C GLY A 171 0.38 63.83 19.50
N ALA A 172 -0.49 63.81 20.52
CA ALA A 172 -1.21 65.00 21.00
C ALA A 172 -1.76 64.74 22.42
N ALA A 173 -1.38 65.59 23.37
CA ALA A 173 -1.80 65.57 24.76
C ALA A 173 -3.04 66.46 24.96
N ALA A 174 -3.99 66.07 25.83
CA ALA A 174 -4.86 66.98 26.58
C ALA A 174 -5.63 66.28 27.75
N LEU A 175 -5.14 66.52 28.96
CA LEU A 175 -5.83 66.92 30.22
C LEU A 175 -7.19 66.31 30.66
N VAL A 176 -7.11 65.58 31.79
CA VAL A 176 -7.86 65.69 33.09
C VAL A 176 -9.41 65.77 33.11
N ALA A 177 -10.06 64.78 33.76
CA ALA A 177 -10.79 64.93 35.06
C ALA A 177 -11.37 63.57 35.57
N PRO A 178 -11.51 63.36 36.90
CA PRO A 178 -11.83 62.06 37.51
C PRO A 178 -13.31 61.90 37.94
N LEU A 179 -13.64 60.68 38.41
CA LEU A 179 -14.79 60.23 39.23
C LEU A 179 -15.92 59.49 38.48
N ASN A 180 -16.06 58.19 38.76
CA ASN A 180 -16.95 57.75 39.85
C ASN A 180 -16.81 56.24 40.11
N VAL A 181 -16.43 55.91 41.35
CA VAL A 181 -16.58 54.58 41.93
C VAL A 181 -18.06 54.43 42.29
N SER A 182 -18.73 53.47 41.64
CA SER A 182 -20.02 52.96 42.10
C SER A 182 -19.94 51.45 42.11
N ALA A 183 -19.74 50.91 43.31
CA ALA A 183 -19.93 49.51 43.62
C ALA A 183 -21.37 49.07 43.30
N ALA A 184 -21.54 47.99 42.55
CA ALA A 184 -22.68 47.09 42.70
C ALA A 184 -22.44 45.77 41.95
N LYS A 185 -22.63 44.68 42.71
CA LYS A 185 -22.68 43.27 42.31
C LYS A 185 -21.37 42.64 41.85
N ALA A 186 -20.66 42.12 42.86
CA ALA A 186 -20.19 40.75 42.81
C ALA A 186 -21.37 39.85 42.38
N ALA A 187 -21.44 39.53 41.10
CA ALA A 187 -21.96 38.25 40.67
C ALA A 187 -20.78 37.29 40.85
N GLU A 188 -20.97 36.26 41.67
CA GLU A 188 -20.13 35.08 41.65
C GLU A 188 -20.19 34.54 40.21
N ASP A 189 -19.14 34.82 39.42
CA ASP A 189 -18.80 33.96 38.30
C ASP A 189 -18.44 32.61 38.92
N ALA A 190 -19.45 31.74 39.05
CA ALA A 190 -19.21 30.32 39.14
C ALA A 190 -18.35 29.99 37.92
N PHE A 191 -17.05 29.75 38.13
CA PHE A 191 -16.16 29.22 37.10
C PHE A 191 -16.82 27.97 36.54
N ALA A 192 -17.46 28.09 35.38
CA ALA A 192 -18.05 26.95 34.69
C ALA A 192 -16.91 25.97 34.44
N ASP A 193 -17.06 24.73 34.92
CA ASP A 193 -16.05 23.69 34.72
C ASP A 193 -15.77 23.60 33.21
N PRO A 194 -14.51 23.67 32.76
CA PRO A 194 -14.21 23.67 31.34
C PRO A 194 -14.84 22.46 30.63
N PRO A 195 -15.32 22.62 29.38
CA PRO A 195 -16.05 21.58 28.68
C PRO A 195 -15.20 20.33 28.56
N LYS A 196 -15.87 19.18 28.69
CA LYS A 196 -15.26 17.85 28.59
C LYS A 196 -14.72 17.63 27.18
N VAL A 197 -13.72 16.78 27.01
CA VAL A 197 -13.13 16.51 25.69
C VAL A 197 -13.43 15.08 25.28
N HIS A 198 -14.10 14.92 24.15
CA HIS A 198 -14.36 13.64 23.50
C HIS A 198 -13.51 13.52 22.24
N LEU A 199 -12.92 12.35 22.02
CA LEU A 199 -12.15 12.03 20.83
C LEU A 199 -12.77 10.81 20.14
N GLU A 200 -13.19 10.96 18.89
CA GLU A 200 -13.62 9.85 18.04
C GLU A 200 -12.55 9.61 16.95
N VAL A 201 -12.05 8.38 16.84
CA VAL A 201 -10.99 8.05 15.87
C VAL A 201 -11.40 6.87 15.01
N GLY A 202 -11.39 7.08 13.70
CA GLY A 202 -11.46 5.99 12.72
C GLY A 202 -10.06 5.47 12.41
N ILE A 203 -9.80 4.19 12.65
CA ILE A 203 -8.51 3.52 12.38
C ILE A 203 -8.70 2.60 11.17
N PHE A 204 -7.94 2.83 10.10
CA PHE A 204 -8.07 2.13 8.82
C PHE A 204 -6.77 1.40 8.48
N THR A 205 -6.74 0.08 8.63
CA THR A 205 -5.57 -0.78 8.39
C THR A 205 -5.72 -1.54 7.08
N ASP A 206 -4.96 -1.16 6.04
CA ASP A 206 -5.10 -1.77 4.72
C ASP A 206 -4.41 -3.14 4.62
N GLY A 207 -4.81 -3.92 3.61
CA GLY A 207 -4.29 -5.25 3.28
C GLY A 207 -2.89 -5.20 2.67
N THR A 208 -2.21 -6.36 2.62
CA THR A 208 -0.83 -6.43 2.13
C THR A 208 -0.69 -5.93 0.71
N MET A 209 0.40 -5.21 0.45
CA MET A 209 0.67 -4.57 -0.84
C MET A 209 -0.35 -3.50 -1.24
N ASN A 210 -1.33 -3.15 -0.40
CA ASN A 210 -2.18 -1.99 -0.66
C ASN A 210 -1.62 -0.74 0.01
N ASN A 211 -1.37 0.29 -0.78
CA ASN A 211 -1.00 1.60 -0.28
C ASN A 211 -1.69 2.67 -1.11
N ALA A 212 -2.67 3.37 -0.51
CA ALA A 212 -3.47 4.38 -1.20
C ALA A 212 -2.63 5.52 -1.80
N ALA A 213 -1.53 5.92 -1.16
CA ALA A 213 -0.65 6.96 -1.68
C ALA A 213 0.16 6.46 -2.90
N ASN A 214 0.65 5.21 -2.85
CA ASN A 214 1.36 4.59 -3.97
C ASN A 214 0.43 4.35 -5.17
N ALA A 215 -0.77 3.82 -4.94
CA ALA A 215 -1.79 3.60 -5.97
C ALA A 215 -2.22 4.91 -6.65
N ARG A 216 -2.45 5.99 -5.88
CA ARG A 216 -2.75 7.32 -6.44
C ARG A 216 -1.57 7.89 -7.23
N SER A 217 -0.35 7.76 -6.72
CA SER A 217 0.86 8.19 -7.43
C SER A 217 1.06 7.43 -8.74
N PHE A 218 0.74 6.14 -8.77
CA PHE A 218 0.78 5.32 -9.98
C PHE A 218 -0.27 5.76 -10.99
N ALA A 219 -1.53 5.96 -10.57
CA ALA A 219 -2.58 6.43 -11.46
C ALA A 219 -2.21 7.76 -12.13
N GLU A 220 -1.70 8.72 -11.35
CA GLU A 220 -1.22 9.99 -11.90
C GLU A 220 0.00 9.82 -12.83
N GLN A 221 0.90 8.89 -12.54
CA GLN A 221 2.08 8.64 -13.36
C GLN A 221 1.73 7.88 -14.64
N LEU A 222 0.79 6.94 -14.58
CA LEU A 222 0.23 6.27 -15.74
C LEU A 222 -0.43 7.28 -16.68
N GLU A 223 -1.21 8.22 -16.14
CA GLU A 223 -1.74 9.33 -16.93
C GLU A 223 -0.62 10.14 -17.57
N ARG A 224 0.35 10.63 -16.80
CA ARG A 224 1.44 11.48 -17.35
C ARG A 224 2.33 10.76 -18.37
N ASP A 225 2.76 9.55 -18.05
CA ASP A 225 3.85 8.87 -18.75
C ASP A 225 3.34 7.92 -19.85
N CYS A 226 2.07 7.46 -19.79
CA CYS A 226 1.49 6.63 -20.84
C CYS A 226 0.56 7.38 -21.81
N LEU A 227 0.07 8.59 -21.48
CA LEU A 227 -0.72 9.37 -22.45
C LEU A 227 0.09 9.72 -23.71
N ILE A 228 1.31 10.22 -23.55
CA ILE A 228 2.14 10.70 -24.68
C ILE A 228 2.63 9.55 -25.58
N PRO A 229 3.18 8.43 -25.08
CA PRO A 229 3.60 7.31 -25.92
C PRO A 229 2.44 6.56 -26.59
N TYR A 230 1.26 6.53 -25.94
CA TYR A 230 0.04 5.95 -26.51
C TYR A 230 -0.54 6.83 -27.62
N GLU A 231 -0.60 8.16 -27.43
CA GLU A 231 -1.03 9.09 -28.47
C GLU A 231 -0.08 9.11 -29.69
N ASN A 232 1.18 8.70 -29.50
CA ASN A 232 2.20 8.61 -30.54
C ASN A 232 2.36 7.21 -31.16
N ASP A 233 1.53 6.22 -30.79
CA ASP A 233 1.56 4.85 -31.32
C ASP A 233 2.89 4.08 -31.09
N GLU A 234 3.69 4.49 -30.08
CA GLU A 234 5.01 3.88 -29.80
C GLU A 234 4.94 2.64 -28.90
N ILE A 235 3.91 2.55 -28.06
CA ILE A 235 3.67 1.47 -27.10
C ILE A 235 2.17 1.43 -26.76
N SER A 236 1.58 0.24 -26.63
CA SER A 236 0.19 0.12 -26.21
C SER A 236 0.03 0.59 -24.76
N ARG A 237 -1.17 1.08 -24.41
CA ARG A 237 -1.47 1.52 -23.03
C ARG A 237 -1.24 0.39 -22.02
N GLU A 238 -1.61 -0.83 -22.38
CA GLU A 238 -1.43 -2.03 -21.55
C GLU A 238 0.04 -2.38 -21.34
N GLU A 239 0.86 -2.27 -22.40
CA GLU A 239 2.30 -2.54 -22.28
C GLU A 239 3.00 -1.43 -21.49
N CYS A 240 2.59 -0.18 -21.64
CA CYS A 240 3.07 0.94 -20.83
C CYS A 240 2.70 0.76 -19.35
N GLU A 241 1.43 0.41 -19.08
CA GLU A 241 0.97 0.10 -17.72
C GLU A 241 1.75 -1.06 -17.11
N TRP A 242 1.91 -2.16 -17.83
CA TRP A 242 2.69 -3.32 -17.38
C TRP A 242 4.16 -2.97 -17.07
N ARG A 243 4.80 -2.15 -17.92
CA ARG A 243 6.18 -1.70 -17.69
C ARG A 243 6.30 -0.78 -16.46
N ILE A 244 5.36 0.15 -16.27
CA ILE A 244 5.36 1.02 -15.08
C ILE A 244 5.09 0.18 -13.82
N ARG A 245 4.17 -0.81 -13.88
CA ARG A 245 3.89 -1.74 -12.77
C ARG A 245 5.16 -2.48 -12.33
N LEU A 246 5.90 -3.04 -13.29
CA LEU A 246 7.17 -3.72 -13.01
C LEU A 246 8.25 -2.79 -12.46
N MET A 247 8.25 -1.51 -12.85
CA MET A 247 9.26 -0.54 -12.42
C MET A 247 8.97 0.02 -11.02
N MET A 248 7.71 0.21 -10.65
CA MET A 248 7.30 0.87 -9.39
C MET A 248 6.99 -0.11 -8.26
N GLY A 249 6.69 -1.38 -8.56
CA GLY A 249 6.36 -2.41 -7.58
C GLY A 249 4.85 -2.66 -7.45
N ASP A 250 4.51 -3.80 -6.86
CA ASP A 250 3.15 -4.32 -6.83
C ASP A 250 2.17 -3.40 -6.08
N SER A 251 2.64 -2.64 -5.07
CA SER A 251 1.77 -1.70 -4.35
C SER A 251 1.33 -0.47 -5.12
N TYR A 252 2.03 -0.16 -6.22
CA TYR A 252 1.68 0.90 -7.14
C TYR A 252 0.70 0.40 -8.21
N ALA A 253 0.76 -0.90 -8.55
CA ALA A 253 -0.08 -1.51 -9.58
C ALA A 253 -1.55 -1.75 -9.17
N ASN A 254 -1.84 -1.78 -7.87
CA ASN A 254 -3.15 -2.11 -7.32
C ASN A 254 -4.15 -0.94 -7.41
N GLY A 255 -5.43 -1.26 -7.59
CA GLY A 255 -6.52 -0.31 -7.39
C GLY A 255 -6.70 0.07 -5.91
N LEU A 256 -7.53 1.07 -5.62
CA LEU A 256 -7.83 1.44 -4.23
C LEU A 256 -8.64 0.34 -3.51
N SER A 257 -8.20 0.00 -2.29
CA SER A 257 -8.93 -0.88 -1.39
C SER A 257 -10.21 -0.22 -0.85
N ASN A 258 -11.12 -1.04 -0.34
CA ASN A 258 -12.32 -0.55 0.34
C ASN A 258 -12.00 0.11 1.69
N VAL A 259 -10.88 -0.26 2.33
CA VAL A 259 -10.39 0.42 3.54
C VAL A 259 -10.00 1.86 3.21
N ALA A 260 -9.26 2.08 2.12
CA ALA A 260 -8.90 3.41 1.64
C ALA A 260 -10.13 4.24 1.23
N LYS A 261 -11.10 3.63 0.52
CA LYS A 261 -12.36 4.30 0.13
C LYS A 261 -13.18 4.72 1.35
N LEU A 262 -13.28 3.86 2.38
CA LEU A 262 -13.98 4.21 3.63
C LEU A 262 -13.23 5.30 4.41
N TRP A 263 -11.90 5.25 4.46
CA TRP A 263 -11.09 6.31 5.06
C TRP A 263 -11.35 7.68 4.41
N ASP A 264 -11.45 7.74 3.09
CA ASP A 264 -11.81 8.98 2.38
C ASP A 264 -13.19 9.51 2.79
N LEU A 265 -14.15 8.61 3.08
CA LEU A 265 -15.52 8.96 3.48
C LEU A 265 -15.64 9.35 4.96
N TYR A 266 -14.67 9.01 5.81
CA TYR A 266 -14.73 9.30 7.25
C TYR A 266 -14.57 10.81 7.50
N VAL A 267 -15.47 11.36 8.32
CA VAL A 267 -15.55 12.78 8.64
C VAL A 267 -14.48 13.17 9.65
N GLU A 268 -13.78 14.27 9.36
CA GLU A 268 -12.90 14.95 10.32
C GLU A 268 -13.45 16.34 10.61
N ASP A 269 -13.72 16.60 11.88
CA ASP A 269 -14.29 17.86 12.34
C ASP A 269 -13.95 18.15 13.82
N ARG A 270 -14.40 19.30 14.28
CA ARG A 270 -14.43 19.71 15.68
C ARG A 270 -15.82 20.29 15.94
N ASN A 271 -16.57 19.64 16.82
CA ASN A 271 -17.95 20.02 17.11
C ASN A 271 -18.08 20.38 18.59
N GLU A 272 -18.70 21.53 18.85
CA GLU A 272 -19.05 21.97 20.20
C GLU A 272 -20.42 21.39 20.56
N LEU A 273 -20.48 20.73 21.72
CA LEU A 273 -21.68 20.17 22.36
C LEU A 273 -21.93 20.99 23.63
N ASP A 274 -23.14 20.90 24.19
CA ASP A 274 -23.55 21.71 25.34
C ASP A 274 -22.59 21.63 26.56
N ASP A 275 -21.99 20.46 26.82
CA ASP A 275 -21.07 20.22 27.94
C ASP A 275 -19.69 19.66 27.51
N ALA A 276 -19.44 19.54 26.21
CA ALA A 276 -18.25 18.87 25.69
C ALA A 276 -17.80 19.40 24.32
N VAL A 277 -16.52 19.26 24.01
CA VAL A 277 -15.97 19.44 22.66
C VAL A 277 -15.61 18.06 22.11
N ARG A 278 -16.13 17.74 20.93
CA ARG A 278 -15.82 16.50 20.22
C ARG A 278 -14.86 16.77 19.09
N TYR A 279 -13.78 15.99 19.04
CA TYR A 279 -12.83 15.96 17.94
C TYR A 279 -13.01 14.65 17.17
N ARG A 280 -13.14 14.72 15.85
CA ARG A 280 -13.11 13.54 14.98
C ARG A 280 -11.82 13.51 14.18
N ARG A 281 -11.15 12.36 14.18
CA ARG A 281 -9.91 12.11 13.43
C ARG A 281 -10.00 10.80 12.68
N LYS A 282 -9.24 10.68 11.60
CA LYS A 282 -9.04 9.41 10.91
C LYS A 282 -7.58 9.12 10.69
N LEU A 283 -7.21 7.87 10.91
CA LEU A 283 -5.86 7.38 10.78
C LEU A 283 -5.83 6.27 9.75
N TYR A 284 -4.87 6.33 8.83
CA TYR A 284 -4.68 5.33 7.80
C TYR A 284 -3.32 4.67 7.98
N ALA A 285 -3.32 3.35 8.09
CA ALA A 285 -2.12 2.53 8.14
C ALA A 285 -1.98 1.76 6.82
N PRO A 286 -0.92 2.02 6.03
CA PRO A 286 -0.70 1.32 4.78
C PRO A 286 -0.46 -0.17 5.00
N GLY A 287 -0.70 -0.96 3.96
CA GLY A 287 -0.62 -2.40 3.98
C GLY A 287 0.71 -2.96 4.44
N VAL A 288 0.65 -4.06 5.20
CA VAL A 288 1.82 -4.89 5.55
C VAL A 288 2.65 -5.18 4.30
N GLY A 289 3.97 -4.99 4.39
CA GLY A 289 4.89 -5.17 3.26
C GLY A 289 5.07 -3.97 2.32
N THR A 290 4.40 -2.84 2.55
CA THR A 290 4.57 -1.60 1.75
C THR A 290 5.25 -0.49 2.53
N LYS A 291 5.90 0.43 1.81
CA LYS A 291 6.36 1.72 2.34
C LYS A 291 5.88 2.84 1.42
N THR A 292 5.31 3.90 1.99
CA THR A 292 4.84 5.05 1.21
C THR A 292 6.01 5.76 0.54
N GLY A 293 5.99 5.86 -0.79
CA GLY A 293 7.02 6.53 -1.57
C GLY A 293 8.39 5.82 -1.60
N GLY A 294 8.44 4.53 -1.24
CA GLY A 294 9.64 3.70 -1.30
C GLY A 294 9.36 2.30 -1.85
N ASP A 295 10.41 1.49 -1.98
CA ASP A 295 10.31 0.11 -2.49
C ASP A 295 9.56 -0.80 -1.51
N ASP A 296 8.80 -1.75 -2.05
CA ASP A 296 8.08 -2.75 -1.27
C ASP A 296 9.04 -3.68 -0.51
N VAL A 297 8.72 -3.99 0.76
CA VAL A 297 9.57 -4.80 1.62
C VAL A 297 9.18 -6.27 1.49
N LEU A 298 9.83 -6.96 0.54
CA LEU A 298 9.56 -8.35 0.18
C LEU A 298 9.49 -9.30 1.41
N TYR A 299 10.37 -9.12 2.40
CA TYR A 299 10.38 -9.97 3.61
C TYR A 299 9.10 -9.80 4.47
N GLY A 300 8.62 -8.56 4.64
CA GLY A 300 7.41 -8.29 5.41
C GLY A 300 6.13 -8.69 4.68
N ALA A 301 6.10 -8.52 3.36
CA ALA A 301 5.01 -8.95 2.51
C ALA A 301 4.84 -10.48 2.47
N ILE A 302 5.93 -11.25 2.58
CA ILE A 302 5.91 -12.72 2.56
C ILE A 302 5.59 -13.31 3.93
N THR A 303 6.14 -12.75 5.02
CA THR A 303 6.04 -13.39 6.35
C THR A 303 4.94 -12.83 7.24
N GLY A 304 4.40 -11.64 6.92
CA GLY A 304 3.53 -10.90 7.84
C GLY A 304 4.26 -10.37 9.09
N MET A 305 5.59 -10.55 9.16
CA MET A 305 6.46 -10.17 10.27
C MET A 305 7.52 -9.14 9.85
N GLY A 306 8.31 -8.66 10.83
CA GLY A 306 9.38 -7.69 10.60
C GLY A 306 8.91 -6.24 10.60
N GLU A 307 9.73 -5.34 10.06
CA GLU A 307 9.52 -3.88 10.08
C GLU A 307 8.25 -3.40 9.35
N ALA A 308 7.62 -4.27 8.55
CA ALA A 308 6.38 -3.99 7.86
C ALA A 308 5.28 -5.03 8.17
N GLY A 309 5.37 -5.72 9.32
CA GLY A 309 4.42 -6.75 9.77
C GLY A 309 3.17 -6.22 10.48
N VAL A 310 2.21 -7.10 10.78
CA VAL A 310 0.90 -6.76 11.39
C VAL A 310 1.06 -5.99 12.72
N VAL A 311 1.91 -6.46 13.63
CA VAL A 311 2.16 -5.79 14.92
C VAL A 311 2.78 -4.41 14.73
N GLN A 312 3.65 -4.25 13.72
CA GLN A 312 4.29 -2.96 13.46
C GLN A 312 3.31 -1.96 12.83
N GLN A 313 2.38 -2.43 12.00
CA GLN A 313 1.26 -1.61 11.48
C GLN A 313 0.41 -1.05 12.64
N VAL A 314 0.06 -1.90 13.62
CA VAL A 314 -0.68 -1.48 14.84
C VAL A 314 0.12 -0.50 15.70
N LYS A 315 1.41 -0.76 15.91
CA LYS A 315 2.29 0.18 16.64
C LYS A 315 2.34 1.54 15.96
N GLY A 316 2.49 1.57 14.64
CA GLY A 316 2.53 2.81 13.86
C GLY A 316 1.25 3.62 14.03
N VAL A 317 0.09 2.99 13.88
CA VAL A 317 -1.19 3.71 13.97
C VAL A 317 -1.48 4.21 15.39
N PHE A 318 -1.02 3.52 16.44
CA PHE A 318 -1.13 4.03 17.82
C PHE A 318 -0.18 5.22 18.09
N VAL A 319 0.99 5.25 17.46
CA VAL A 319 1.87 6.42 17.50
C VAL A 319 1.20 7.62 16.82
N ASP A 320 0.56 7.39 15.67
CA ASP A 320 -0.19 8.43 14.96
C ASP A 320 -1.39 8.94 15.78
N LEU A 321 -2.12 8.04 16.45
CA LEU A 321 -3.19 8.41 17.37
C LEU A 321 -2.66 9.27 18.52
N ALA A 322 -1.56 8.87 19.14
CA ALA A 322 -0.96 9.64 20.23
C ALA A 322 -0.50 11.03 19.75
N ARG A 323 0.01 11.14 18.52
CA ARG A 323 0.38 12.42 17.92
C ARG A 323 -0.85 13.33 17.72
N GLU A 324 -1.91 12.83 17.07
CA GLU A 324 -3.16 13.59 16.89
C GLU A 324 -3.77 14.03 18.24
N ALA A 325 -3.81 13.12 19.22
CA ALA A 325 -4.29 13.43 20.55
C ALA A 325 -3.45 14.52 21.22
N LYS A 326 -2.12 14.48 21.07
CA LYS A 326 -1.21 15.51 21.59
C LYS A 326 -1.45 16.86 20.93
N GLU A 327 -1.63 16.90 19.61
CA GLU A 327 -1.93 18.13 18.87
C GLU A 327 -3.26 18.73 19.34
N ILE A 328 -4.30 17.92 19.54
CA ILE A 328 -5.57 18.36 20.12
C ILE A 328 -5.35 18.97 21.52
N LEU A 329 -4.67 18.27 22.42
CA LEU A 329 -4.39 18.76 23.78
C LEU A 329 -3.56 20.05 23.77
N GLN A 330 -2.75 20.27 22.73
CA GLN A 330 -2.00 21.51 22.56
C GLN A 330 -2.90 22.70 22.23
N THR A 331 -4.05 22.49 21.61
CA THR A 331 -5.04 23.55 21.33
C THR A 331 -5.90 23.96 22.53
N LEU A 332 -5.87 23.19 23.62
CA LEU A 332 -6.72 23.40 24.80
C LEU A 332 -6.05 24.31 25.85
N SER A 333 -6.85 24.83 26.79
CA SER A 333 -6.34 25.59 27.95
C SER A 333 -5.41 24.74 28.82
N VAL A 334 -4.55 25.36 29.62
CA VAL A 334 -3.60 24.66 30.50
C VAL A 334 -4.33 23.72 31.47
N GLU A 335 -5.48 24.14 31.98
CA GLU A 335 -6.33 23.36 32.89
C GLU A 335 -6.95 22.14 32.19
N GLN A 336 -7.37 22.28 30.93
CA GLN A 336 -7.92 21.18 30.14
C GLN A 336 -6.85 20.22 29.62
N ARG A 337 -5.67 20.73 29.27
CA ARG A 337 -4.55 19.94 28.75
C ARG A 337 -4.07 18.86 29.72
N ASN A 338 -4.19 19.12 31.02
CA ASN A 338 -3.77 18.18 32.07
C ASN A 338 -4.89 17.21 32.51
N ARG A 339 -6.09 17.32 31.93
CA ARG A 339 -7.19 16.38 32.20
C ARG A 339 -7.18 15.26 31.16
N PRO A 340 -7.51 14.00 31.54
CA PRO A 340 -7.69 12.94 30.57
C PRO A 340 -8.90 13.25 29.66
N PHE A 341 -8.87 12.72 28.44
CA PHE A 341 -10.06 12.69 27.60
C PHE A 341 -11.21 12.02 28.36
N GLU A 342 -12.40 12.61 28.32
CA GLU A 342 -13.57 12.06 29.00
C GLU A 342 -14.03 10.77 28.29
N ARG A 343 -13.97 10.76 26.96
CA ARG A 343 -14.32 9.59 26.13
C ARG A 343 -13.41 9.49 24.92
N LEU A 344 -12.93 8.28 24.65
CA LEU A 344 -12.30 7.87 23.40
C LEU A 344 -13.15 6.81 22.71
N THR A 345 -13.78 7.15 21.60
CA THR A 345 -14.57 6.22 20.77
C THR A 345 -13.75 5.82 19.55
N LEU A 346 -13.68 4.52 19.27
CA LEU A 346 -12.83 3.95 18.22
C LEU A 346 -13.68 3.16 17.22
N ASP A 347 -13.48 3.44 15.94
CA ASP A 347 -14.00 2.63 14.84
C ASP A 347 -12.84 2.04 14.06
N LEU A 348 -12.75 0.72 13.95
CA LEU A 348 -11.63 0.03 13.31
C LEU A 348 -12.10 -0.65 12.03
N PHE A 349 -11.37 -0.41 10.94
CA PHE A 349 -11.62 -1.04 9.65
C PHE A 349 -10.35 -1.70 9.14
N GLY A 350 -10.46 -2.91 8.59
CA GLY A 350 -9.31 -3.54 7.97
C GLY A 350 -9.65 -4.56 6.90
N PHE A 351 -8.71 -4.77 5.99
CA PHE A 351 -8.81 -5.76 4.90
C PHE A 351 -7.66 -6.76 4.97
N SER A 352 -7.91 -8.05 4.79
CA SER A 352 -6.87 -9.09 4.70
C SER A 352 -6.00 -9.13 5.96
N ARG A 353 -4.68 -8.96 5.84
CA ARG A 353 -3.76 -8.77 6.98
C ARG A 353 -4.00 -7.49 7.75
N GLY A 354 -4.53 -6.46 7.11
CA GLY A 354 -5.03 -5.26 7.78
C GLY A 354 -6.26 -5.55 8.65
N ALA A 355 -7.14 -6.50 8.28
CA ALA A 355 -8.23 -6.94 9.15
C ALA A 355 -7.67 -7.67 10.40
N SER A 356 -6.64 -8.49 10.22
CA SER A 356 -5.88 -9.09 11.32
C SER A 356 -5.22 -8.03 12.22
N ALA A 357 -4.72 -6.93 11.64
CA ALA A 357 -4.20 -5.79 12.38
C ALA A 357 -5.29 -5.06 13.16
N ALA A 358 -6.47 -4.85 12.58
CA ALA A 358 -7.62 -4.27 13.27
C ALA A 358 -8.04 -5.12 14.47
N ARG A 359 -8.10 -6.45 14.30
CA ARG A 359 -8.39 -7.39 15.41
C ARG A 359 -7.33 -7.34 16.51
N HIS A 360 -6.06 -7.30 16.11
CA HIS A 360 -4.96 -7.18 17.07
C HIS A 360 -4.97 -5.81 17.79
N ALA A 361 -5.32 -4.73 17.10
CA ALA A 361 -5.49 -3.42 17.72
C ALA A 361 -6.61 -3.44 18.75
N VAL A 362 -7.77 -4.05 18.44
CA VAL A 362 -8.87 -4.25 19.40
C VAL A 362 -8.39 -5.01 20.63
N HIS A 363 -7.63 -6.08 20.46
CA HIS A 363 -7.05 -6.84 21.57
C HIS A 363 -6.13 -5.95 22.43
N GLU A 364 -5.24 -5.17 21.82
CA GLU A 364 -4.34 -4.26 22.54
C GLU A 364 -5.09 -3.13 23.28
N ILE A 365 -6.18 -2.61 22.71
CA ILE A 365 -7.04 -1.60 23.34
C ILE A 365 -7.79 -2.22 24.53
N SER A 366 -8.30 -3.44 24.36
CA SER A 366 -9.12 -4.14 25.37
C SER A 366 -8.35 -4.50 26.64
N LYS A 367 -7.00 -4.54 26.58
CA LYS A 367 -6.12 -4.69 27.74
C LYS A 367 -6.05 -3.46 28.66
N GLY A 368 -6.73 -2.37 28.30
CA GLY A 368 -6.78 -1.17 29.13
C GLY A 368 -5.41 -0.52 29.30
N GLU A 369 -5.12 -0.05 30.52
CA GLU A 369 -3.85 0.59 30.88
C GLU A 369 -2.60 -0.29 30.71
N SER A 370 -2.78 -1.62 30.59
CA SER A 370 -1.69 -2.57 30.33
C SER A 370 -1.43 -2.82 28.83
N GLY A 371 -2.28 -2.27 27.96
CA GLY A 371 -2.22 -2.44 26.52
C GLY A 371 -1.19 -1.55 25.84
N LEU A 372 -0.86 -1.89 24.59
CA LEU A 372 0.08 -1.11 23.78
C LEU A 372 -0.38 0.35 23.60
N LEU A 373 -1.69 0.60 23.38
CA LEU A 373 -2.20 1.96 23.22
C LEU A 373 -1.92 2.82 24.46
N ALA A 374 -2.19 2.28 25.66
CA ALA A 374 -1.95 2.99 26.92
C ALA A 374 -0.48 3.35 27.10
N LYS A 375 0.41 2.40 26.81
CA LYS A 375 1.85 2.64 26.83
C LYS A 375 2.26 3.76 25.86
N THR A 376 1.75 3.74 24.62
CA THR A 376 2.07 4.75 23.61
C THR A 376 1.53 6.13 23.98
N LEU A 377 0.33 6.22 24.54
CA LEU A 377 -0.22 7.48 25.06
C LEU A 377 0.64 8.03 26.20
N PHE A 378 1.01 7.19 27.16
CA PHE A 378 1.85 7.56 28.29
C PHE A 378 3.22 8.08 27.85
N GLU A 379 3.89 7.38 26.92
CA GLU A 379 5.17 7.81 26.33
C GLU A 379 5.08 9.18 25.64
N ASN A 380 3.89 9.60 25.21
CA ASN A 380 3.62 10.90 24.62
C ASN A 380 3.09 11.96 25.62
N GLY A 381 3.02 11.62 26.91
CA GLY A 381 2.55 12.50 27.98
C GLY A 381 1.04 12.64 28.04
N ILE A 382 0.29 11.65 27.53
CA ILE A 382 -1.18 11.66 27.48
C ILE A 382 -1.71 10.66 28.50
N SER A 383 -2.62 11.11 29.36
CA SER A 383 -3.31 10.24 30.32
C SER A 383 -4.31 9.32 29.64
N TRP A 384 -4.50 8.13 30.20
CA TRP A 384 -5.51 7.19 29.73
C TRP A 384 -6.93 7.83 29.80
N PRO A 385 -7.76 7.70 28.75
CA PRO A 385 -9.12 8.22 28.76
C PRO A 385 -9.99 7.61 29.85
N LYS A 386 -10.95 8.36 30.41
CA LYS A 386 -11.86 7.85 31.45
C LYS A 386 -12.79 6.76 30.94
N HIS A 387 -13.27 6.92 29.70
CA HIS A 387 -14.13 5.96 29.03
C HIS A 387 -13.58 5.64 27.65
N ILE A 388 -13.56 4.35 27.30
CA ILE A 388 -13.16 3.86 26.00
C ILE A 388 -14.27 2.97 25.46
N GLU A 389 -14.58 3.18 24.20
CA GLU A 389 -15.65 2.53 23.48
C GLU A 389 -15.10 2.08 22.12
N ILE A 390 -15.21 0.78 21.81
CA ILE A 390 -14.95 0.27 20.47
C ILE A 390 -16.31 0.12 19.80
N ARG A 391 -16.74 1.18 19.13
CA ARG A 391 -18.10 1.31 18.59
C ARG A 391 -18.34 0.42 17.39
N PHE A 392 -17.35 0.29 16.51
CA PHE A 392 -17.50 -0.51 15.30
C PHE A 392 -16.18 -1.17 14.87
N VAL A 393 -16.27 -2.44 14.48
CA VAL A 393 -15.16 -3.19 13.86
C VAL A 393 -15.61 -3.74 12.50
N GLY A 394 -15.15 -3.13 11.41
CA GLY A 394 -15.46 -3.50 10.04
C GLY A 394 -14.32 -4.29 9.37
N LEU A 395 -14.52 -5.57 9.13
CA LEU A 395 -13.51 -6.46 8.56
C LEU A 395 -13.88 -6.86 7.13
N PHE A 396 -12.91 -6.80 6.23
CA PHE A 396 -12.99 -7.40 4.90
C PHE A 396 -12.04 -8.60 4.85
N ASP A 397 -12.61 -9.78 4.67
CA ASP A 397 -11.96 -11.05 4.38
C ASP A 397 -10.64 -11.29 5.14
N SER A 398 -10.74 -11.42 6.46
CA SER A 398 -9.60 -11.47 7.38
C SER A 398 -8.69 -12.66 7.11
N VAL A 399 -7.42 -12.37 6.80
CA VAL A 399 -6.36 -13.37 6.58
C VAL A 399 -5.18 -12.99 7.45
N ALA A 400 -4.73 -13.89 8.32
CA ALA A 400 -3.59 -13.65 9.19
C ALA A 400 -2.27 -13.89 8.46
N ALA A 401 -2.14 -15.05 7.81
CA ALA A 401 -0.99 -15.45 7.00
C ALA A 401 0.37 -15.13 7.62
N ILE A 402 0.54 -15.53 8.89
CA ILE A 402 1.74 -15.28 9.68
C ILE A 402 2.72 -16.43 9.45
N VAL A 403 3.94 -16.12 9.02
CA VAL A 403 5.04 -17.09 8.93
C VAL A 403 6.08 -16.72 9.98
N ASN A 404 6.28 -17.59 10.97
CA ASN A 404 7.25 -17.38 12.06
C ASN A 404 8.39 -18.42 12.05
N PRO A 405 9.43 -18.25 11.21
CA PRO A 405 10.52 -19.22 11.15
C PRO A 405 11.25 -19.40 12.50
N ALA A 406 11.30 -18.34 13.33
CA ALA A 406 11.90 -18.38 14.66
C ALA A 406 11.14 -19.25 15.65
N ALA A 407 9.83 -19.44 15.47
CA ALA A 407 8.99 -20.37 16.23
C ALA A 407 8.85 -21.74 15.55
N GLY A 408 9.64 -22.03 14.51
CA GLY A 408 9.54 -23.26 13.73
C GLY A 408 8.32 -23.31 12.80
N ASP A 409 7.73 -22.15 12.49
CA ASP A 409 6.60 -22.05 11.58
C ASP A 409 7.00 -21.47 10.22
N LEU A 410 6.88 -22.30 9.18
CA LEU A 410 7.21 -21.97 7.80
C LEU A 410 5.96 -21.87 6.92
N SER A 411 4.76 -21.88 7.51
CA SER A 411 3.49 -22.00 6.78
C SER A 411 2.60 -20.79 7.00
N ALA A 412 2.24 -20.08 5.92
CA ALA A 412 1.32 -18.94 5.96
C ALA A 412 -0.17 -19.33 5.99
N HIS A 413 -0.51 -20.62 6.05
CA HIS A 413 -1.89 -21.11 5.92
C HIS A 413 -2.30 -22.01 7.09
N ASN A 414 -1.70 -21.80 8.26
CA ASN A 414 -2.06 -22.48 9.50
C ASN A 414 -2.77 -21.50 10.46
N ASP A 415 -3.07 -21.99 11.67
CA ASP A 415 -3.67 -21.23 12.78
C ASP A 415 -2.63 -20.56 13.70
N ARG A 416 -1.33 -20.61 13.37
CA ARG A 416 -0.26 -20.12 14.24
C ARG A 416 0.01 -18.64 14.01
N ASN A 417 -0.82 -17.81 14.65
CA ASN A 417 -0.80 -16.37 14.39
C ASN A 417 0.15 -15.56 15.29
N HIS A 418 0.79 -16.18 16.29
CA HIS A 418 1.66 -15.47 17.23
C HIS A 418 2.76 -14.65 16.51
N PRO A 419 2.96 -13.37 16.87
CA PRO A 419 2.41 -12.65 18.03
C PRO A 419 1.06 -11.93 17.81
N VAL A 420 0.45 -12.08 16.64
CA VAL A 420 -0.84 -11.46 16.31
C VAL A 420 -1.96 -12.18 17.05
N ARG A 421 -2.77 -11.40 17.77
CA ARG A 421 -3.96 -11.88 18.50
C ARG A 421 -5.21 -11.51 17.73
N LEU A 422 -6.02 -12.51 17.39
CA LEU A 422 -7.19 -12.33 16.51
C LEU A 422 -8.51 -12.38 17.28
N TYR A 423 -8.52 -12.88 18.51
CA TYR A 423 -9.73 -12.94 19.31
C TYR A 423 -10.32 -11.54 19.56
N LEU A 424 -11.57 -11.35 19.14
CA LEU A 424 -12.41 -10.21 19.49
C LEU A 424 -13.33 -10.60 20.65
N ASP A 425 -13.11 -9.96 21.80
CA ASP A 425 -14.01 -10.05 22.95
C ASP A 425 -15.30 -9.27 22.66
N SER A 426 -16.43 -9.97 22.58
CA SER A 426 -17.73 -9.37 22.30
C SER A 426 -18.20 -8.41 23.39
N ASP A 427 -17.67 -8.51 24.61
CA ASP A 427 -18.04 -7.60 25.71
C ASP A 427 -17.31 -6.25 25.62
N LYS A 428 -16.32 -6.14 24.73
CA LYS A 428 -15.51 -4.93 24.52
C LYS A 428 -15.82 -4.20 23.22
N VAL A 429 -16.63 -4.79 22.34
CA VAL A 429 -16.93 -4.29 21.00
C VAL A 429 -18.43 -4.13 20.85
N ASP A 430 -18.92 -2.94 20.53
CA ASP A 430 -20.37 -2.72 20.42
C ASP A 430 -20.97 -3.37 19.19
N ARG A 431 -20.26 -3.34 18.05
CA ARG A 431 -20.67 -4.02 16.81
C ARG A 431 -19.46 -4.45 15.99
N ALA A 432 -19.44 -5.69 15.52
CA ALA A 432 -18.46 -6.17 14.55
C ALA A 432 -19.16 -6.71 13.29
N VAL A 433 -18.67 -6.35 12.10
CA VAL A 433 -19.15 -6.87 10.83
C VAL A 433 -17.98 -7.37 10.01
N HIS A 434 -18.05 -8.61 9.54
CA HIS A 434 -17.04 -9.22 8.70
C HIS A 434 -17.66 -9.64 7.36
N LEU A 435 -17.19 -9.05 6.26
CA LEU A 435 -17.57 -9.46 4.91
C LEU A 435 -16.55 -10.45 4.37
N THR A 436 -16.98 -11.65 3.96
CA THR A 436 -16.10 -12.75 3.53
C THR A 436 -16.30 -13.11 2.06
N ALA A 437 -15.25 -13.65 1.45
CA ALA A 437 -15.25 -14.04 0.03
C ALA A 437 -15.68 -15.51 -0.16
N ALA A 438 -16.78 -15.72 -0.88
CA ALA A 438 -17.35 -17.05 -1.13
C ALA A 438 -16.57 -17.87 -2.18
N HIS A 439 -15.89 -17.22 -3.13
CA HIS A 439 -15.16 -17.88 -4.22
C HIS A 439 -13.64 -17.87 -4.01
N GLU A 440 -13.16 -17.51 -2.82
CA GLU A 440 -11.73 -17.54 -2.53
C GLU A 440 -11.27 -18.96 -2.19
N HIS A 441 -10.49 -19.59 -3.07
CA HIS A 441 -10.04 -20.98 -2.90
C HIS A 441 -8.52 -21.13 -2.74
N ARG A 442 -7.74 -20.04 -2.72
CA ARG A 442 -6.28 -20.12 -2.62
C ARG A 442 -5.86 -20.71 -1.27
N LYS A 443 -4.88 -21.60 -1.34
CA LYS A 443 -4.29 -22.24 -0.15
C LYS A 443 -3.76 -21.23 0.87
N ASN A 444 -3.14 -20.15 0.41
CA ASN A 444 -2.47 -19.16 1.28
C ASN A 444 -3.41 -18.08 1.82
N PHE A 445 -4.70 -18.12 1.49
CA PHE A 445 -5.70 -17.11 1.88
C PHE A 445 -6.76 -17.70 2.81
N ALA A 446 -6.29 -18.43 3.83
CA ALA A 446 -7.16 -19.03 4.84
C ALA A 446 -7.93 -17.94 5.63
N LEU A 447 -9.25 -18.10 5.69
CA LEU A 447 -10.14 -17.17 6.38
C LEU A 447 -9.97 -17.32 7.90
N ASN A 448 -9.86 -16.21 8.61
CA ASN A 448 -9.99 -16.18 10.06
C ASN A 448 -11.38 -15.65 10.40
N SER A 449 -12.32 -16.56 10.66
CA SER A 449 -13.72 -16.26 10.92
C SER A 449 -13.92 -15.58 12.30
N LEU A 450 -15.02 -14.85 12.44
CA LEU A 450 -15.55 -14.38 13.73
C LEU A 450 -16.37 -15.45 14.45
N ARG A 451 -16.73 -16.53 13.77
CA ARG A 451 -17.49 -17.64 14.35
C ARG A 451 -16.62 -18.43 15.32
N SER A 452 -17.24 -18.85 16.41
CA SER A 452 -16.63 -19.80 17.35
C SER A 452 -16.54 -21.19 16.72
N ARG A 453 -15.84 -22.10 17.40
CA ARG A 453 -15.60 -23.48 16.90
C ARG A 453 -16.89 -24.27 16.65
N ASP A 454 -17.96 -23.95 17.35
CA ASP A 454 -19.30 -24.54 17.18
C ASP A 454 -20.13 -23.85 16.07
N GLY A 455 -19.55 -22.86 15.38
CA GLY A 455 -20.20 -22.06 14.34
C GLY A 455 -21.07 -20.91 14.85
N SER A 456 -21.20 -20.77 16.18
CA SER A 456 -21.97 -19.69 16.80
C SER A 456 -21.27 -18.34 16.65
N LEU A 457 -22.05 -17.27 16.81
CA LEU A 457 -21.58 -15.90 16.66
C LEU A 457 -22.27 -15.02 17.72
N PRO A 458 -21.56 -14.13 18.42
CA PRO A 458 -22.17 -13.20 19.37
C PRO A 458 -23.24 -12.31 18.72
N ALA A 459 -24.25 -11.91 19.49
CA ALA A 459 -25.40 -11.15 18.96
C ALA A 459 -25.03 -9.78 18.38
N ASN A 460 -23.95 -9.18 18.86
CA ASN A 460 -23.38 -7.92 18.38
C ASN A 460 -22.41 -8.09 17.20
N PHE A 461 -22.09 -9.32 16.81
CA PHE A 461 -21.22 -9.61 15.67
C PHE A 461 -22.07 -9.99 14.46
N ARG A 462 -21.49 -9.86 13.27
CA ARG A 462 -22.08 -10.36 12.04
C ARG A 462 -20.99 -10.81 11.06
N GLU A 463 -21.16 -11.96 10.43
CA GLU A 463 -20.26 -12.44 9.38
C GLU A 463 -21.06 -12.81 8.13
N ILE A 464 -20.86 -12.05 7.05
CA ILE A 464 -21.67 -12.10 5.83
C ILE A 464 -20.82 -12.61 4.67
N ASN A 465 -21.24 -13.70 4.06
CA ASN A 465 -20.54 -14.32 2.94
C ASN A 465 -21.07 -13.81 1.61
N LEU A 466 -20.23 -13.09 0.86
CA LEU A 466 -20.61 -12.45 -0.41
C LEU A 466 -19.97 -13.18 -1.60
N PRO A 467 -20.64 -13.19 -2.77
CA PRO A 467 -20.01 -13.63 -4.02
C PRO A 467 -18.73 -12.85 -4.27
N GLY A 468 -17.66 -13.52 -4.69
CA GLY A 468 -16.39 -12.89 -5.06
C GLY A 468 -15.17 -13.56 -4.43
N VAL A 469 -13.98 -13.18 -4.88
CA VAL A 469 -12.70 -13.56 -4.26
C VAL A 469 -12.20 -12.48 -3.28
N HIS A 470 -11.05 -12.72 -2.64
CA HIS A 470 -10.49 -11.86 -1.59
C HIS A 470 -10.55 -10.35 -1.90
N SER A 471 -10.00 -9.92 -3.04
CA SER A 471 -9.94 -8.51 -3.44
C SER A 471 -11.20 -8.03 -4.16
N ASP A 472 -12.12 -8.93 -4.53
CA ASP A 472 -13.48 -8.54 -4.91
C ASP A 472 -14.28 -8.08 -3.69
N ILE A 473 -13.93 -8.54 -2.48
CA ILE A 473 -14.55 -8.10 -1.23
C ILE A 473 -13.79 -6.92 -0.61
N GLY A 474 -12.46 -7.00 -0.57
CA GLY A 474 -11.62 -5.97 0.03
C GLY A 474 -11.24 -4.79 -0.86
N GLY A 475 -11.46 -4.90 -2.18
CA GLY A 475 -10.89 -3.97 -3.17
C GLY A 475 -9.41 -4.25 -3.46
N GLY A 476 -8.85 -3.50 -4.42
CA GLY A 476 -7.47 -3.67 -4.87
C GLY A 476 -7.33 -4.07 -6.34
N TYR A 477 -8.40 -4.57 -6.98
CA TYR A 477 -8.42 -4.76 -8.43
C TYR A 477 -8.64 -3.43 -9.17
N SER A 478 -8.03 -3.31 -10.35
CA SER A 478 -8.27 -2.21 -11.27
C SER A 478 -9.66 -2.35 -11.92
N ASP A 479 -10.24 -1.23 -12.35
CA ASP A 479 -11.57 -1.20 -12.99
C ASP A 479 -11.59 -1.97 -14.33
N ASN A 480 -10.43 -2.26 -14.93
CA ASN A 480 -10.32 -3.08 -16.13
C ASN A 480 -9.01 -3.89 -16.11
N GLN A 481 -9.12 -5.22 -16.15
CA GLN A 481 -7.97 -6.12 -16.09
C GLN A 481 -8.09 -7.28 -17.08
N SER A 482 -7.01 -7.56 -17.82
CA SER A 482 -6.86 -8.78 -18.60
C SER A 482 -6.40 -9.91 -17.66
N GLU A 483 -7.23 -10.93 -17.50
CA GLU A 483 -6.96 -12.08 -16.66
C GLU A 483 -6.55 -13.27 -17.54
N GLU A 484 -5.28 -13.68 -17.44
CA GLU A 484 -4.77 -14.92 -18.04
C GLU A 484 -4.29 -15.87 -16.93
N VAL A 485 -5.06 -16.93 -16.69
CA VAL A 485 -4.84 -17.87 -15.58
C VAL A 485 -4.76 -19.32 -16.06
N LEU A 486 -3.81 -20.05 -15.48
CA LEU A 486 -3.69 -21.50 -15.62
C LEU A 486 -4.57 -22.15 -14.55
N LEU A 487 -5.63 -22.81 -14.98
CA LEU A 487 -6.63 -23.43 -14.10
C LEU A 487 -6.25 -24.86 -13.67
N SER A 488 -5.21 -25.42 -14.29
CA SER A 488 -4.64 -26.72 -13.92
C SER A 488 -3.12 -26.62 -13.73
N PRO A 489 -2.51 -27.56 -12.99
CA PRO A 489 -1.08 -27.79 -13.10
C PRO A 489 -0.69 -28.12 -14.55
N ILE A 490 0.60 -27.95 -14.85
CA ILE A 490 1.16 -28.41 -16.12
C ILE A 490 1.21 -29.96 -16.10
N LEU A 491 0.53 -30.59 -17.06
CA LEU A 491 0.51 -32.04 -17.22
C LEU A 491 1.44 -32.47 -18.35
N HIS A 492 2.39 -33.36 -18.05
CA HIS A 492 3.32 -33.87 -19.06
C HIS A 492 2.72 -35.03 -19.84
N VAL A 493 2.81 -34.96 -21.18
CA VAL A 493 2.41 -36.05 -22.07
C VAL A 493 3.45 -37.18 -22.01
N PRO A 494 3.04 -38.45 -21.85
CA PRO A 494 3.95 -39.57 -21.87
C PRO A 494 4.77 -39.64 -23.16
N ARG A 495 6.06 -40.00 -23.06
CA ARG A 495 6.99 -40.03 -24.22
C ARG A 495 6.48 -40.85 -25.41
N ASN A 496 5.80 -41.97 -25.14
CA ASN A 496 5.21 -42.83 -26.18
C ASN A 496 3.93 -42.27 -26.82
N ARG A 497 3.44 -41.11 -26.37
CA ARG A 497 2.18 -40.47 -26.82
C ARG A 497 2.36 -39.02 -27.30
N LEU A 498 3.60 -38.53 -27.44
CA LEU A 498 3.89 -37.14 -27.87
C LEU A 498 3.29 -36.76 -29.23
N ARG A 499 3.03 -37.73 -30.12
CA ARG A 499 2.36 -37.50 -31.42
C ARG A 499 0.85 -37.35 -31.31
N TRP A 500 0.24 -37.81 -30.21
CA TRP A 500 -1.21 -37.83 -30.01
C TRP A 500 -1.61 -37.30 -28.62
N PRO A 501 -1.26 -36.04 -28.25
CA PRO A 501 -1.58 -35.48 -26.93
C PRO A 501 -3.07 -35.54 -26.57
N LYS A 502 -3.94 -35.35 -27.57
CA LYS A 502 -5.41 -35.40 -27.41
C LYS A 502 -5.98 -36.79 -27.13
N LYS A 503 -5.17 -37.84 -27.21
CA LYS A 503 -5.57 -39.24 -26.94
C LYS A 503 -4.86 -39.77 -25.69
N THR A 504 -4.80 -38.94 -24.65
CA THR A 504 -4.14 -39.22 -23.39
C THR A 504 -5.07 -38.96 -22.23
N MET A 505 -4.85 -39.66 -21.11
CA MET A 505 -5.61 -39.45 -19.88
C MET A 505 -5.47 -38.01 -19.36
N GLN A 506 -4.32 -37.39 -19.57
CA GLN A 506 -4.06 -35.99 -19.25
C GLN A 506 -5.01 -35.05 -20.01
N TRP A 507 -5.28 -35.32 -21.29
CA TRP A 507 -6.24 -34.53 -22.06
C TRP A 507 -7.67 -34.74 -21.56
N ASP A 508 -8.05 -35.99 -21.28
CA ASP A 508 -9.39 -36.32 -20.79
C ASP A 508 -9.69 -35.67 -19.43
N ASP A 509 -8.71 -35.62 -18.52
CA ASP A 509 -8.81 -34.93 -17.23
C ASP A 509 -9.02 -33.41 -17.40
N LEU A 510 -8.23 -32.77 -18.28
CA LEU A 510 -8.39 -31.34 -18.57
C LEU A 510 -9.72 -31.02 -19.27
N GLU A 511 -10.23 -31.91 -20.13
CA GLU A 511 -11.55 -31.76 -20.73
C GLU A 511 -12.68 -31.89 -19.70
N PHE A 512 -12.52 -32.76 -18.71
CA PHE A 512 -13.46 -32.88 -17.59
C PHE A 512 -13.48 -31.59 -16.76
N GLN A 513 -12.31 -31.09 -16.34
CA GLN A 513 -12.20 -29.81 -15.61
C GLN A 513 -12.76 -28.65 -16.42
N ARG A 514 -12.47 -28.57 -17.73
CA ARG A 514 -13.02 -27.54 -18.61
C ARG A 514 -14.56 -27.52 -18.57
N LYS A 515 -15.20 -28.69 -18.63
CA LYS A 515 -16.67 -28.80 -18.58
C LYS A 515 -17.24 -28.34 -17.24
N GLN A 516 -16.53 -28.58 -16.12
CA GLN A 516 -16.95 -28.09 -14.81
C GLN A 516 -16.93 -26.57 -14.74
N ILE A 517 -15.84 -25.93 -15.18
CA ILE A 517 -15.72 -24.46 -15.20
C ILE A 517 -16.78 -23.81 -16.09
N VAL A 518 -17.12 -24.43 -17.22
CA VAL A 518 -18.24 -23.98 -18.08
C VAL A 518 -19.59 -24.13 -17.36
N ALA A 519 -19.80 -25.24 -16.66
CA ALA A 519 -21.04 -25.48 -15.92
C ALA A 519 -21.22 -24.54 -14.72
N GLU A 520 -20.13 -24.12 -14.09
CA GLU A 520 -20.09 -23.11 -13.03
C GLU A 520 -20.41 -21.70 -13.53
N GLY A 521 -20.27 -21.45 -14.84
CA GLY A 521 -20.69 -20.19 -15.47
C GLY A 521 -19.63 -19.10 -15.56
N TRP A 522 -18.34 -19.42 -15.36
CA TRP A 522 -17.21 -18.47 -15.47
C TRP A 522 -17.04 -17.90 -16.89
N VAL A 523 -17.45 -18.65 -17.90
CA VAL A 523 -17.40 -18.25 -19.31
C VAL A 523 -18.79 -18.33 -19.94
N GLY A 524 -19.21 -17.25 -20.59
CA GLY A 524 -20.55 -17.09 -21.17
C GLY A 524 -20.76 -15.73 -21.83
N PRO A 525 -22.02 -15.32 -22.07
CA PRO A 525 -22.36 -14.15 -22.89
C PRO A 525 -22.05 -12.80 -22.24
N HIS A 526 -21.79 -12.75 -20.92
CA HIS A 526 -21.52 -11.50 -20.20
C HIS A 526 -20.03 -11.15 -20.14
N ASN A 527 -19.13 -12.07 -20.50
CA ASN A 527 -17.71 -11.78 -20.56
C ASN A 527 -17.45 -10.64 -21.56
N LEU A 528 -16.56 -9.74 -21.17
CA LEU A 528 -16.12 -8.65 -22.03
C LEU A 528 -15.15 -9.20 -23.10
N PRO A 529 -15.10 -8.58 -24.30
CA PRO A 529 -14.09 -8.90 -25.28
C PRO A 529 -12.69 -8.69 -24.70
N VAL A 530 -11.83 -9.68 -24.88
CA VAL A 530 -10.41 -9.61 -24.54
C VAL A 530 -9.75 -8.63 -25.48
N GLN A 531 -9.18 -7.56 -24.95
CA GLN A 531 -8.40 -6.64 -25.75
C GLN A 531 -7.12 -7.35 -26.23
N ARG A 532 -6.77 -7.14 -27.51
CA ARG A 532 -5.55 -7.73 -28.07
C ARG A 532 -4.36 -7.03 -27.45
N SER A 533 -3.50 -7.78 -26.78
CA SER A 533 -2.13 -7.34 -26.58
C SER A 533 -1.44 -7.42 -27.94
N ASP A 534 -0.94 -6.29 -28.46
CA ASP A 534 -0.36 -6.14 -29.80
C ASP A 534 0.92 -6.98 -30.06
N HIS A 535 1.26 -7.93 -29.18
CA HIS A 535 2.30 -8.93 -29.44
C HIS A 535 1.93 -9.92 -30.56
N ALA A 536 0.72 -9.86 -31.12
CA ALA A 536 0.30 -10.66 -32.27
C ALA A 536 -0.21 -9.79 -33.45
N GLN A 537 0.76 -9.29 -34.23
CA GLN A 537 0.69 -8.82 -35.62
C GLN A 537 0.01 -7.47 -35.94
N ASN A 538 0.83 -6.61 -36.55
CA ASN A 538 0.51 -5.37 -37.28
C ASN A 538 -0.82 -5.39 -38.04
N GLY A 539 -1.76 -4.55 -37.60
CA GLY A 539 -2.92 -4.14 -38.36
C GLY A 539 -3.72 -3.06 -37.59
N PRO A 540 -4.36 -2.10 -38.27
CA PRO A 540 -5.16 -1.08 -37.60
C PRO A 540 -6.38 -1.76 -36.94
N SER A 541 -6.46 -1.72 -35.62
CA SER A 541 -7.56 -2.31 -34.85
C SER A 541 -8.72 -1.32 -34.76
N ASP A 542 -9.91 -1.76 -35.20
CA ASP A 542 -11.16 -1.02 -35.10
C ASP A 542 -11.61 -0.99 -33.61
N PRO A 543 -12.06 0.15 -33.04
CA PRO A 543 -12.50 0.22 -31.64
C PRO A 543 -13.73 -0.67 -31.43
N GLY A 544 -13.51 -1.91 -30.98
CA GLY A 544 -14.55 -2.94 -30.82
C GLY A 544 -14.13 -4.35 -31.24
N SER A 545 -12.96 -4.54 -31.86
CA SER A 545 -12.47 -5.83 -32.36
C SER A 545 -11.77 -6.72 -31.31
N GLY A 546 -12.32 -6.81 -30.10
CA GLY A 546 -11.78 -7.71 -29.06
C GLY A 546 -12.13 -9.18 -29.35
N GLU A 547 -11.27 -10.10 -28.93
CA GLU A 547 -11.52 -11.54 -29.08
C GLU A 547 -12.44 -12.05 -27.96
N PRO A 548 -13.27 -13.08 -28.18
CA PRO A 548 -14.11 -13.63 -27.11
C PRO A 548 -13.24 -14.22 -26.01
N ALA A 549 -13.75 -14.24 -24.77
CA ALA A 549 -13.12 -14.95 -23.67
C ALA A 549 -12.83 -16.42 -24.05
N ARG A 550 -11.65 -16.90 -23.67
CA ARG A 550 -11.14 -18.22 -24.04
C ARG A 550 -11.01 -19.11 -22.83
N LEU A 551 -11.41 -20.36 -23.00
CA LEU A 551 -11.15 -21.44 -22.06
C LEU A 551 -10.73 -22.66 -22.87
N GLU A 552 -9.44 -22.95 -22.87
CA GLU A 552 -8.85 -23.92 -23.79
C GLU A 552 -7.73 -24.74 -23.16
N ILE A 553 -7.55 -25.95 -23.70
CA ILE A 553 -6.41 -26.80 -23.37
C ILE A 553 -5.26 -26.41 -24.30
N VAL A 554 -4.24 -25.80 -23.73
CA VAL A 554 -3.05 -25.36 -24.46
C VAL A 554 -2.03 -26.50 -24.48
N SER A 555 -1.53 -26.82 -25.68
CA SER A 555 -0.44 -27.78 -25.88
C SER A 555 0.86 -27.03 -26.17
N ARG A 556 1.86 -27.15 -25.30
CA ARG A 556 3.19 -26.53 -25.47
C ARG A 556 4.20 -27.61 -25.84
N ARG A 557 4.87 -27.46 -26.99
CA ARG A 557 5.86 -28.42 -27.49
C ARG A 557 7.25 -27.83 -27.36
N TYR A 558 8.18 -28.61 -26.81
CA TYR A 558 9.58 -28.24 -26.65
C TYR A 558 10.45 -29.26 -27.39
N ASP A 559 11.16 -28.81 -28.42
CA ASP A 559 11.95 -29.70 -29.27
C ASP A 559 13.41 -29.92 -28.77
N HIS A 560 13.90 -29.12 -27.80
CA HIS A 560 15.23 -29.27 -27.15
C HIS A 560 15.16 -28.97 -25.63
N PRO A 561 16.00 -29.57 -24.75
CA PRO A 561 17.20 -30.39 -25.01
C PRO A 561 17.01 -31.93 -24.88
N ALA A 562 15.78 -32.44 -24.82
CA ALA A 562 15.52 -33.89 -24.76
C ALA A 562 15.53 -34.53 -26.17
N PRO A 563 16.08 -35.75 -26.36
CA PRO A 563 16.19 -36.39 -27.68
C PRO A 563 14.85 -36.68 -28.38
N ASP A 564 13.74 -36.75 -27.63
CA ASP A 564 12.39 -37.07 -28.16
C ASP A 564 11.40 -35.88 -28.14
N GLY A 565 11.85 -34.71 -27.66
CA GLY A 565 10.98 -33.57 -27.35
C GLY A 565 10.10 -33.76 -26.10
N ARG A 566 9.37 -32.71 -25.70
CA ARG A 566 8.40 -32.69 -24.60
C ARG A 566 7.10 -32.03 -25.08
N VAL A 567 5.95 -32.56 -24.66
CA VAL A 567 4.65 -31.90 -24.84
C VAL A 567 4.00 -31.75 -23.47
N ASP A 568 3.65 -30.51 -23.15
CA ASP A 568 2.97 -30.13 -21.93
C ASP A 568 1.54 -29.71 -22.25
N LEU A 569 0.59 -30.11 -21.41
CA LEU A 569 -0.82 -29.75 -21.49
C LEU A 569 -1.20 -28.92 -20.27
N VAL A 570 -2.00 -27.88 -20.47
CA VAL A 570 -2.52 -27.06 -19.39
C VAL A 570 -3.87 -26.47 -19.77
N LEU A 571 -4.80 -26.39 -18.81
CA LEU A 571 -6.05 -25.67 -18.98
C LEU A 571 -5.82 -24.18 -18.70
N ARG A 572 -6.11 -23.34 -19.68
CA ARG A 572 -5.94 -21.88 -19.58
C ARG A 572 -7.28 -21.17 -19.78
N MET A 573 -7.52 -20.15 -18.96
CA MET A 573 -8.58 -19.18 -19.16
C MET A 573 -8.00 -17.80 -19.42
N GLN A 574 -8.57 -17.11 -20.41
CA GLN A 574 -8.22 -15.75 -20.77
C GLN A 574 -9.50 -14.93 -20.94
N ARG A 575 -9.66 -13.85 -20.18
CA ARG A 575 -10.85 -12.99 -20.21
C ARG A 575 -10.54 -11.59 -19.72
N GLN A 576 -11.45 -10.66 -19.99
CA GLN A 576 -11.41 -9.31 -19.43
C GLN A 576 -12.37 -9.21 -18.23
N VAL A 577 -11.89 -8.68 -17.11
CA VAL A 577 -12.62 -8.60 -15.82
C VAL A 577 -12.54 -7.18 -15.25
N ARG A 578 -13.55 -6.81 -14.46
CA ARG A 578 -13.80 -5.48 -13.90
C ARG A 578 -13.74 -5.47 -12.36
N GLY A 579 -12.98 -4.57 -11.75
CA GLY A 579 -12.78 -4.48 -10.29
C GLY A 579 -13.88 -3.76 -9.50
N GLU A 580 -14.87 -3.17 -10.17
CA GLU A 580 -15.87 -2.29 -9.54
C GLU A 580 -16.84 -3.01 -8.60
N TYR A 581 -16.97 -4.33 -8.70
CA TYR A 581 -17.85 -5.10 -7.79
C TYR A 581 -17.44 -4.98 -6.32
N SER A 582 -16.17 -4.71 -6.03
CA SER A 582 -15.72 -4.37 -4.67
C SER A 582 -16.48 -3.22 -4.02
N ARG A 583 -17.07 -2.32 -4.81
CA ARG A 583 -17.89 -1.21 -4.32
C ARG A 583 -19.20 -1.67 -3.69
N VAL A 584 -19.71 -2.86 -4.06
CA VAL A 584 -20.88 -3.51 -3.41
C VAL A 584 -20.55 -3.81 -1.94
N ALA A 585 -19.44 -4.49 -1.69
CA ALA A 585 -18.98 -4.80 -0.32
C ALA A 585 -18.68 -3.53 0.48
N MET A 586 -18.07 -2.50 -0.15
CA MET A 586 -17.84 -1.21 0.48
C MET A 586 -19.14 -0.53 0.93
N ARG A 587 -20.16 -0.49 0.06
CA ARG A 587 -21.47 0.11 0.37
C ARG A 587 -22.22 -0.66 1.47
N LEU A 588 -22.13 -1.99 1.49
CA LEU A 588 -22.68 -2.81 2.58
C LEU A 588 -22.00 -2.50 3.91
N MET A 589 -20.67 -2.44 3.94
CA MET A 589 -19.93 -2.08 5.16
C MET A 589 -20.27 -0.66 5.63
N HIS A 590 -20.33 0.30 4.70
CA HIS A 590 -20.71 1.68 4.97
C HIS A 590 -22.11 1.77 5.58
N HIS A 591 -23.08 1.02 5.05
CA HIS A 591 -24.43 0.94 5.60
C HIS A 591 -24.41 0.50 7.07
N PHE A 592 -23.76 -0.63 7.38
CA PHE A 592 -23.69 -1.13 8.76
C PHE A 592 -22.95 -0.21 9.73
N ALA A 593 -21.87 0.41 9.26
CA ALA A 593 -21.13 1.37 10.05
C ALA A 593 -22.00 2.61 10.35
N ARG A 594 -22.77 3.11 9.37
CA ARG A 594 -23.69 4.24 9.60
C ARG A 594 -24.84 3.89 10.53
N GLU A 595 -25.37 2.67 10.47
CA GLU A 595 -26.32 2.17 11.48
C GLU A 595 -25.72 2.19 12.89
N ALA A 596 -24.43 1.84 13.00
CA ALA A 596 -23.66 1.93 14.25
C ALA A 596 -23.21 3.36 14.59
N LYS A 597 -23.70 4.38 13.87
CA LYS A 597 -23.39 5.82 14.08
C LYS A 597 -21.93 6.21 13.83
N VAL A 598 -21.19 5.42 13.04
CA VAL A 598 -19.88 5.81 12.52
C VAL A 598 -20.03 7.07 11.64
N PRO A 599 -19.19 8.11 11.81
CA PRO A 599 -19.34 9.40 11.15
C PRO A 599 -18.80 9.35 9.71
N PHE A 600 -19.52 8.65 8.84
CA PHE A 600 -19.26 8.65 7.40
C PHE A 600 -20.12 9.66 6.65
N ASN A 601 -19.52 10.33 5.67
CA ASN A 601 -20.23 11.05 4.64
C ASN A 601 -21.09 10.09 3.80
N ALA A 602 -22.13 10.62 3.14
CA ALA A 602 -22.89 9.85 2.17
C ALA A 602 -22.00 9.45 0.98
N VAL A 603 -22.25 8.27 0.42
CA VAL A 603 -21.56 7.83 -0.80
C VAL A 603 -22.09 8.64 -1.97
N GLU A 604 -21.25 9.49 -2.57
CA GLU A 604 -21.61 10.27 -3.75
C GLU A 604 -21.62 9.39 -5.00
N ALA A 605 -22.77 9.32 -5.69
CA ALA A 605 -22.94 8.52 -6.89
C ALA A 605 -22.07 8.95 -8.09
N LYS A 606 -21.50 10.17 -8.06
CA LYS A 606 -20.75 10.76 -9.19
C LYS A 606 -19.23 10.72 -9.04
N LYS A 607 -18.70 10.38 -7.86
CA LYS A 607 -17.24 10.25 -7.67
C LYS A 607 -16.80 8.88 -8.20
N SER A 608 -15.87 8.86 -9.17
CA SER A 608 -15.44 7.66 -9.91
C SER A 608 -15.15 6.46 -9.02
N ASP A 609 -14.49 6.69 -7.88
CA ASP A 609 -13.96 5.62 -7.02
C ASP A 609 -15.06 4.92 -6.20
N ASN A 610 -16.23 5.54 -6.09
CA ASN A 610 -17.38 5.12 -5.26
C ASN A 610 -18.66 4.84 -6.06
N ALA A 611 -18.69 5.26 -7.33
CA ALA A 611 -19.81 5.04 -8.23
C ALA A 611 -19.95 3.55 -8.53
N LEU A 612 -21.17 3.02 -8.42
CA LEU A 612 -21.46 1.65 -8.77
C LEU A 612 -21.98 1.63 -10.21
N PRO A 613 -21.48 0.75 -11.10
CA PRO A 613 -22.05 0.57 -12.43
C PRO A 613 -23.56 0.32 -12.35
N GLU A 614 -24.33 0.88 -13.30
CA GLU A 614 -25.79 0.75 -13.32
C GLU A 614 -26.27 -0.71 -13.28
N GLU A 615 -25.52 -1.62 -13.92
CA GLU A 615 -25.81 -3.06 -13.92
C GLU A 615 -25.63 -3.75 -12.56
N LEU A 616 -24.86 -3.14 -11.65
CA LEU A 616 -24.63 -3.66 -10.30
C LEU A 616 -25.60 -3.07 -9.26
N GLU A 617 -26.32 -1.98 -9.56
CA GLU A 617 -27.28 -1.36 -8.63
C GLU A 617 -28.44 -2.31 -8.24
N PRO A 618 -29.07 -3.07 -9.16
CA PRO A 618 -30.09 -4.05 -8.80
C PRO A 618 -29.53 -5.18 -7.91
N ILE A 619 -28.31 -5.64 -8.21
CA ILE A 619 -27.62 -6.68 -7.45
C ILE A 619 -27.34 -6.18 -6.03
N PHE A 620 -26.80 -4.98 -5.89
CA PHE A 620 -26.58 -4.37 -4.59
C PHE A 620 -27.88 -4.25 -3.79
N SER A 621 -28.98 -3.82 -4.43
CA SER A 621 -30.30 -3.69 -3.80
C SER A 621 -30.81 -5.05 -3.29
N GLU A 622 -30.67 -6.12 -4.09
CA GLU A 622 -31.07 -7.46 -3.66
C GLU A 622 -30.21 -7.99 -2.51
N LEU A 623 -28.88 -7.80 -2.59
CA LEU A 623 -27.96 -8.23 -1.54
C LEU A 623 -28.24 -7.50 -0.22
N ILE A 624 -28.42 -6.17 -0.26
CA ILE A 624 -28.67 -5.39 0.96
C ILE A 624 -30.04 -5.73 1.57
N ASP A 625 -31.08 -5.96 0.76
CA ASP A 625 -32.41 -6.35 1.28
C ASP A 625 -32.35 -7.69 2.03
N GLN A 626 -31.71 -8.70 1.45
CA GLN A 626 -31.52 -10.01 2.09
C GLN A 626 -30.70 -9.90 3.37
N VAL A 627 -29.62 -9.12 3.32
CA VAL A 627 -28.75 -8.91 4.46
C VAL A 627 -29.47 -8.13 5.56
N CYS A 628 -30.25 -7.09 5.26
CA CYS A 628 -30.99 -6.32 6.27
C CYS A 628 -32.03 -7.17 7.02
N VAL A 629 -32.61 -8.21 6.40
CA VAL A 629 -33.54 -9.15 7.08
C VAL A 629 -32.84 -10.30 7.82
N GLY A 630 -31.51 -10.30 7.88
CA GLY A 630 -30.73 -11.27 8.65
C GLY A 630 -30.14 -12.44 7.84
N ASN A 631 -30.22 -12.42 6.51
CA ASN A 631 -29.54 -13.42 5.69
C ASN A 631 -28.04 -13.11 5.58
N ASP A 632 -27.21 -13.88 6.28
CA ASP A 632 -25.75 -13.74 6.27
C ASP A 632 -25.07 -14.42 5.08
N SER A 633 -25.81 -15.18 4.27
CA SER A 633 -25.32 -15.78 3.03
C SER A 633 -26.30 -15.46 1.90
N PRO A 634 -26.39 -14.19 1.48
CA PRO A 634 -27.33 -13.78 0.44
C PRO A 634 -27.08 -14.55 -0.86
N SER A 635 -28.17 -14.96 -1.51
CA SER A 635 -28.13 -15.71 -2.76
C SER A 635 -28.67 -14.86 -3.90
N LEU A 636 -28.03 -14.92 -5.06
CA LEU A 636 -28.48 -14.22 -6.27
C LEU A 636 -29.13 -15.20 -7.24
N ALA A 637 -30.05 -14.70 -8.06
CA ALA A 637 -30.55 -15.45 -9.20
C ALA A 637 -29.40 -15.84 -10.14
N GLN A 638 -29.49 -17.00 -10.80
CA GLN A 638 -28.43 -17.52 -11.65
C GLN A 638 -27.99 -16.54 -12.75
N LYS A 639 -28.93 -15.73 -13.26
CA LYS A 639 -28.64 -14.68 -14.25
C LYS A 639 -27.65 -13.65 -13.70
N ASP A 640 -27.89 -13.16 -12.49
CA ASP A 640 -27.07 -12.12 -11.88
C ASP A 640 -25.75 -12.69 -11.37
N LEU A 641 -25.76 -13.92 -10.84
CA LEU A 641 -24.54 -14.63 -10.51
C LEU A 641 -23.65 -14.85 -11.75
N ASN A 642 -24.23 -15.25 -12.89
CA ASN A 642 -23.49 -15.40 -14.14
C ASN A 642 -22.90 -14.07 -14.62
N LEU A 643 -23.64 -12.95 -14.48
CA LEU A 643 -23.11 -11.62 -14.77
C LEU A 643 -21.88 -11.32 -13.90
N LEU A 644 -21.99 -11.54 -12.58
CA LEU A 644 -20.89 -11.34 -11.66
C LEU A 644 -19.69 -12.22 -12.01
N LEU A 645 -19.89 -13.53 -12.15
CA LEU A 645 -18.83 -14.49 -12.47
C LEU A 645 -18.10 -14.15 -13.75
N GLN A 646 -18.81 -13.70 -14.79
CA GLN A 646 -18.21 -13.48 -16.11
C GLN A 646 -17.57 -12.11 -16.28
N ARG A 647 -18.08 -11.09 -15.57
CA ARG A 647 -17.68 -9.69 -15.77
C ARG A 647 -16.87 -9.11 -14.62
N TYR A 648 -17.11 -9.55 -13.39
CA TYR A 648 -16.66 -8.83 -12.19
C TYR A 648 -15.86 -9.67 -11.19
N ILE A 649 -16.16 -10.95 -11.07
CA ILE A 649 -15.50 -11.83 -10.11
C ILE A 649 -14.22 -12.37 -10.74
N HIS A 650 -13.10 -12.13 -10.07
CA HIS A 650 -11.78 -12.59 -10.51
C HIS A 650 -11.58 -14.06 -10.16
N HIS A 651 -10.69 -14.74 -10.89
CA HIS A 651 -10.31 -16.12 -10.64
C HIS A 651 -8.99 -16.16 -9.87
N SER A 652 -9.04 -15.87 -8.57
CA SER A 652 -7.84 -15.70 -7.75
C SER A 652 -6.99 -16.96 -7.60
N SER A 653 -7.60 -18.15 -7.61
CA SER A 653 -6.87 -19.42 -7.46
C SER A 653 -6.39 -19.95 -8.81
N HIS A 654 -5.09 -20.03 -9.04
CA HIS A 654 -4.52 -20.49 -10.30
C HIS A 654 -3.08 -21.02 -10.14
N TYR A 655 -2.60 -21.75 -11.15
CA TYR A 655 -1.28 -22.36 -11.21
C TYR A 655 -0.28 -21.55 -12.05
N ASN A 656 -0.40 -20.21 -12.03
CA ASN A 656 0.62 -19.39 -12.68
C ASN A 656 1.88 -19.41 -11.81
N SER A 657 3.03 -19.59 -12.45
CA SER A 657 4.34 -19.50 -11.81
C SER A 657 4.70 -18.05 -11.51
N VAL A 658 5.61 -17.84 -10.55
CA VAL A 658 6.14 -16.50 -10.24
C VAL A 658 7.15 -16.10 -11.31
N THR A 659 6.97 -14.92 -11.91
CA THR A 659 7.97 -14.30 -12.78
C THR A 659 8.63 -13.14 -12.03
N THR A 660 9.96 -13.11 -12.03
CA THR A 660 10.78 -12.08 -11.38
C THR A 660 11.84 -11.56 -12.34
N GLN A 661 12.36 -10.35 -12.13
CA GLN A 661 13.50 -9.85 -12.91
C GLN A 661 14.81 -10.16 -12.21
N ILE A 662 15.72 -10.81 -12.93
CA ILE A 662 17.12 -11.01 -12.52
C ILE A 662 17.99 -10.33 -13.58
N ALA A 663 18.74 -9.30 -13.17
CA ALA A 663 19.63 -8.54 -14.07
C ALA A 663 18.94 -7.94 -15.32
N GLY A 664 17.66 -7.56 -15.20
CA GLY A 664 16.86 -6.98 -16.30
C GLY A 664 16.20 -8.01 -17.22
N GLU A 665 16.43 -9.31 -17.01
CA GLU A 665 15.76 -10.39 -17.72
C GLU A 665 14.63 -10.98 -16.87
N SER A 666 13.49 -11.28 -17.51
CA SER A 666 12.35 -11.91 -16.84
C SER A 666 12.60 -13.42 -16.67
N VAL A 667 12.80 -13.86 -15.43
CA VAL A 667 12.99 -15.26 -15.05
C VAL A 667 11.74 -15.78 -14.38
N THR A 668 11.16 -16.85 -14.93
CA THR A 668 10.03 -17.55 -14.31
C THR A 668 10.54 -18.67 -13.42
N ILE A 669 10.17 -18.66 -12.15
CA ILE A 669 10.51 -19.69 -11.17
C ILE A 669 9.50 -20.83 -11.30
N GLU A 670 9.87 -21.89 -12.02
CA GLU A 670 9.03 -23.08 -12.16
C GLU A 670 8.84 -23.81 -10.82
N GLY A 671 7.63 -24.32 -10.58
CA GLY A 671 7.30 -25.15 -9.41
C GLY A 671 6.79 -24.39 -8.17
N VAL A 672 6.75 -23.06 -8.20
CA VAL A 672 6.16 -22.24 -7.13
C VAL A 672 4.86 -21.60 -7.61
N TYR A 673 3.74 -22.02 -7.02
CA TYR A 673 2.39 -21.56 -7.37
C TYR A 673 1.74 -20.87 -6.15
N PRO A 674 2.01 -19.57 -5.92
CA PRO A 674 1.56 -18.87 -4.71
C PRO A 674 0.04 -18.76 -4.62
N ASN A 675 -0.63 -18.77 -5.77
CA ASN A 675 -2.08 -18.68 -5.90
C ASN A 675 -2.73 -20.05 -6.14
N SER A 676 -2.03 -21.17 -5.93
CA SER A 676 -2.64 -22.49 -6.10
C SER A 676 -3.85 -22.69 -5.16
N PRO A 677 -4.91 -23.38 -5.62
CA PRO A 677 -6.05 -23.70 -4.78
C PRO A 677 -5.65 -24.64 -3.63
N ALA A 678 -6.44 -24.64 -2.56
CA ALA A 678 -6.31 -25.62 -1.49
C ALA A 678 -6.51 -27.05 -2.05
N PRO A 679 -5.79 -28.08 -1.55
CA PRO A 679 -5.91 -29.44 -2.07
C PRO A 679 -7.33 -30.04 -2.00
N SER A 680 -8.17 -29.56 -1.08
CA SER A 680 -9.59 -29.95 -0.95
C SER A 680 -10.50 -29.32 -2.00
N GLY A 681 -10.05 -28.26 -2.70
CA GLY A 681 -10.90 -27.39 -3.50
C GLY A 681 -11.70 -26.37 -2.69
N GLU A 682 -11.72 -26.51 -1.36
CA GLU A 682 -12.44 -25.62 -0.44
C GLU A 682 -11.49 -24.71 0.33
N ARG A 683 -11.95 -23.50 0.65
CA ARG A 683 -11.18 -22.55 1.45
C ARG A 683 -10.94 -23.08 2.86
N LEU A 684 -9.71 -22.93 3.36
CA LEU A 684 -9.43 -23.15 4.78
C LEU A 684 -10.07 -22.03 5.61
N VAL A 685 -10.80 -22.41 6.67
CA VAL A 685 -11.46 -21.48 7.59
C VAL A 685 -11.06 -21.82 9.02
N TYR A 686 -10.53 -20.83 9.73
CA TYR A 686 -10.16 -20.92 11.14
C TYR A 686 -11.18 -20.16 11.99
N PRO A 687 -11.84 -20.82 12.95
CA PRO A 687 -12.75 -20.14 13.87
C PRO A 687 -11.98 -19.24 14.83
N GLN A 688 -12.68 -18.28 15.43
CA GLN A 688 -12.13 -17.47 16.51
C GLN A 688 -11.96 -18.31 17.79
N MET A 689 -10.78 -18.24 18.41
CA MET A 689 -10.44 -18.98 19.65
C MET A 689 -9.96 -18.02 20.74
N GLU A 690 -10.50 -18.18 21.96
CA GLU A 690 -10.08 -17.39 23.13
C GLU A 690 -8.70 -17.85 23.62
N GLY A 691 -7.79 -16.90 23.89
CA GLY A 691 -6.43 -17.17 24.36
C GLY A 691 -5.35 -17.29 23.26
N GLU A 692 -5.76 -17.26 21.99
CA GLU A 692 -4.86 -17.32 20.81
C GLU A 692 -4.55 -15.97 20.15
#